data_AF-A0A075LR82-F1
#
_entry.id   AF-A0A075LR82-F1
#
_cell.length_a   1.000
_cell.length_b   1.000
_cell.length_c   1.000
_cell.angle_alpha   90.00
_cell.angle_beta   90.00
_cell.angle_gamma   90.00
#
_symmetry.space_group_name_H-M   'P 1'
#
loop_
_entity.id
_entity.type
_entity.pdbx_description
1 polymer ?
#
loop_
_entity_poly.entity_id
_entity_poly.type
_entity_poly.pdbx_seq_one_letter_code
_entity_poly.pdbx_strand_id
1 'polypeptide(L)'
;MKRGLILLAVLAGLVVAAPFMEAHFDPPGQPAVQVNVYFIGMSLSEDMDDGANGYADIIGRYKVTHSGHSTRDGKISMFYYDWDTLKGQAGYIKKQLLYSHKECSPVTPINVEVSMEEYNTIFSNTQLGSGSITITKPGIYEIKLDKGKAIIEVKVTPAVLYSEKCSYFYDQPEDYASSIVTSSGGYVYDWQLANMMKMWIANRTGYANMVFIFNQCFGGGMIDDLKEKLKGTGDAAFLSASKHNETSWGLADGYTPASWPEMGKRGFTRPEGYYPKEVGEELERTGKDAPTMKEMAKRAEQQDARGPYGLGFKETPQYTSVGNGDNIKIGKKVDGSDVASKHAILFAGDADSKRHWNNLDRAYKALKKQGFTDGDIIALAGNGKTMPDGTNVPNYVDGPGTKKALFEAIINVSKKMNKNEQLIFWVSDHGNRERTETALDKAIKDPVKQTVPPRETAKRTGQISWDLDEEFLKVIKLDPNNQPYVSILVEATPVVIEYGEYFLENIKLYVNENELELELIEPIIAYDEEPDLDAYELVYLVDERILGEENLIEVEWSGDAEMFVEYNIMGLMISTGGINELEPELIEVVEEQTLFDLLREYVPIYNENADNLPGFIKRIAGNERIDLEITLENESILTIGVVTENGRIVEFSKGKISEPTMRAWTSEDVARRIINSEDPVSTGVNALKMGEIRYSGVGFRRTLRVFAVKIVIKVYRVVEVIGDLFG
;
A
#
# COMPACT_ATOMS: atom_id res chain seq x y z
N MET A 1 -32.14 23.62 51.68
CA MET A 1 -31.51 22.37 51.19
C MET A 1 -32.20 21.96 49.90
N LYS A 2 -31.45 21.54 48.88
CA LYS A 2 -31.82 21.27 47.47
C LYS A 2 -31.58 22.42 46.49
N ARG A 3 -30.36 22.42 45.91
CA ARG A 3 -30.03 22.98 44.58
C ARG A 3 -28.91 22.10 44.01
N GLY A 4 -29.22 21.34 42.98
CA GLY A 4 -28.33 20.37 42.36
C GLY A 4 -29.08 19.51 41.37
N LEU A 5 -29.80 20.16 40.44
CA LEU A 5 -30.50 19.52 39.31
C LEU A 5 -31.00 20.59 38.32
N ILE A 6 -30.15 21.57 38.01
CA ILE A 6 -30.39 22.55 36.93
C ILE A 6 -29.02 22.86 36.30
N LEU A 7 -28.42 21.86 35.66
CA LEU A 7 -27.36 22.06 34.66
C LEU A 7 -27.23 20.86 33.70
N LEU A 8 -28.31 20.08 33.53
CA LEU A 8 -28.37 18.95 32.60
C LEU A 8 -29.40 19.16 31.47
N ALA A 9 -29.94 20.37 31.34
CA ALA A 9 -30.99 20.71 30.38
C ALA A 9 -30.57 21.74 29.31
N VAL A 10 -29.29 22.09 29.23
CA VAL A 10 -28.75 23.04 28.22
C VAL A 10 -27.81 22.35 27.21
N LEU A 11 -27.54 21.05 27.37
CA LEU A 11 -26.74 20.27 26.40
C LEU A 11 -27.54 19.23 25.59
N ALA A 12 -28.88 19.26 25.68
CA ALA A 12 -29.77 18.41 24.89
C ALA A 12 -30.51 19.17 23.76
N GLY A 13 -30.13 20.43 23.48
CA GLY A 13 -30.87 21.34 22.60
C GLY A 13 -30.13 21.85 21.36
N LEU A 14 -28.99 21.25 21.00
CA LEU A 14 -28.23 21.55 19.78
C LEU A 14 -27.72 20.25 19.14
N VAL A 15 -28.58 19.25 19.03
CA VAL A 15 -28.47 18.25 17.95
C VAL A 15 -29.20 18.84 16.76
N VAL A 16 -28.63 19.89 16.18
CA VAL A 16 -28.81 20.10 14.75
C VAL A 16 -28.08 18.92 14.14
N ALA A 17 -28.85 17.99 13.59
CA ALA A 17 -28.38 17.05 12.61
C ALA A 17 -27.80 17.87 11.44
N ALA A 18 -26.59 18.37 11.60
CA ALA A 18 -25.67 18.36 10.48
C ALA A 18 -25.59 16.87 10.13
N PRO A 19 -25.94 16.46 8.90
CA PRO A 19 -25.52 15.15 8.47
C PRO A 19 -24.01 15.17 8.71
N PHE A 20 -23.54 14.32 9.62
CA PHE A 20 -22.24 13.73 9.40
C PHE A 20 -22.37 13.16 7.99
N MET A 21 -21.91 13.92 7.00
CA MET A 21 -21.22 13.31 5.90
C MET A 21 -20.03 12.64 6.57
N GLU A 22 -20.27 11.45 7.15
CA GLU A 22 -19.40 10.35 6.81
C GLU A 22 -19.20 10.50 5.32
N ALA A 23 -17.97 10.80 4.92
CA ALA A 23 -17.58 10.55 3.55
C ALA A 23 -17.93 9.08 3.35
N HIS A 24 -19.11 8.85 2.78
CA HIS A 24 -19.50 7.56 2.30
C HIS A 24 -18.49 7.33 1.18
N PHE A 25 -17.38 6.70 1.54
CA PHE A 25 -16.51 6.03 0.61
C PHE A 25 -17.46 5.13 -0.16
N ASP A 26 -17.84 5.58 -1.34
CA ASP A 26 -18.43 4.74 -2.34
C ASP A 26 -17.24 3.92 -2.83
N PRO A 27 -17.08 2.63 -2.45
CA PRO A 27 -15.92 1.87 -2.87
C PRO A 27 -15.92 1.81 -4.40
N PRO A 28 -14.95 2.44 -5.09
CA PRO A 28 -15.04 2.53 -6.52
C PRO A 28 -14.37 1.31 -7.19
N GLY A 29 -15.22 0.37 -7.63
CA GLY A 29 -15.10 -0.61 -8.72
C GLY A 29 -13.78 -1.37 -8.98
N GLN A 30 -13.80 -2.69 -8.83
CA GLN A 30 -12.91 -3.61 -9.57
C GLN A 30 -13.44 -3.71 -11.03
N PRO A 31 -12.77 -4.39 -12.00
CA PRO A 31 -13.13 -4.29 -13.42
C PRO A 31 -14.61 -4.53 -13.71
N ALA A 32 -15.10 -3.94 -14.80
CA ALA A 32 -16.43 -4.28 -15.29
C ALA A 32 -16.50 -5.76 -15.62
N VAL A 33 -17.50 -6.43 -15.06
CA VAL A 33 -17.75 -7.85 -15.23
C VAL A 33 -19.16 -8.10 -15.74
N GLN A 34 -19.28 -9.14 -16.56
CA GLN A 34 -20.52 -9.74 -16.98
C GLN A 34 -20.76 -10.95 -16.09
N VAL A 35 -21.80 -10.85 -15.27
CA VAL A 35 -22.31 -11.95 -14.45
C VAL A 35 -23.37 -12.69 -15.22
N ASN A 36 -23.24 -14.01 -15.31
CA ASN A 36 -24.23 -14.90 -15.89
C ASN A 36 -24.55 -16.01 -14.90
N VAL A 37 -25.84 -16.23 -14.66
CA VAL A 37 -26.35 -17.31 -13.81
C VAL A 37 -27.00 -18.35 -14.72
N TYR A 38 -26.52 -19.59 -14.66
CA TYR A 38 -27.03 -20.70 -15.45
C TYR A 38 -27.63 -21.77 -14.55
N PHE A 39 -28.72 -22.37 -14.99
CA PHE A 39 -29.14 -23.69 -14.54
C PHE A 39 -28.45 -24.73 -15.41
N ILE A 40 -27.72 -25.67 -14.79
CA ILE A 40 -26.88 -26.62 -15.52
C ILE A 40 -27.28 -28.08 -15.31
N GLY A 41 -28.21 -28.35 -14.40
CA GLY A 41 -28.69 -29.71 -14.14
C GLY A 41 -29.29 -29.88 -12.77
N MET A 42 -29.58 -31.12 -12.41
CA MET A 42 -30.06 -31.48 -11.08
C MET A 42 -29.66 -32.91 -10.70
N SER A 43 -29.83 -33.27 -9.44
CA SER A 43 -29.88 -34.66 -8.99
C SER A 43 -31.18 -34.91 -8.24
N LEU A 44 -31.70 -36.14 -8.34
CA LEU A 44 -32.83 -36.59 -7.55
C LEU A 44 -32.34 -37.36 -6.31
N SER A 45 -33.18 -37.52 -5.29
CA SER A 45 -32.87 -38.39 -4.14
C SER A 45 -33.66 -39.70 -4.15
N GLU A 46 -34.70 -39.78 -4.98
CA GLU A 46 -35.56 -40.94 -5.15
C GLU A 46 -35.99 -41.05 -6.62
N ASP A 47 -36.50 -42.22 -6.98
CA ASP A 47 -37.06 -42.45 -8.30
C ASP A 47 -38.37 -41.68 -8.46
N MET A 48 -38.44 -40.87 -9.52
CA MET A 48 -39.56 -39.99 -9.84
C MET A 48 -40.02 -40.22 -11.29
N ASP A 49 -39.61 -41.33 -11.91
CA ASP A 49 -40.16 -41.75 -13.20
C ASP A 49 -41.63 -42.19 -13.03
N ASP A 50 -42.52 -41.64 -13.85
CA ASP A 50 -43.94 -42.02 -13.86
C ASP A 50 -44.21 -43.33 -14.62
N GLY A 51 -43.16 -43.93 -15.18
CA GLY A 51 -43.17 -45.20 -15.90
C GLY A 51 -43.65 -45.08 -17.34
N ALA A 52 -43.91 -43.88 -17.86
CA ALA A 52 -44.41 -43.68 -19.21
C ALA A 52 -43.28 -43.71 -20.26
N ASN A 53 -42.13 -43.14 -19.94
CA ASN A 53 -41.00 -43.01 -20.88
C ASN A 53 -39.65 -43.46 -20.29
N GLY A 54 -39.58 -43.86 -19.02
CA GLY A 54 -38.33 -44.26 -18.36
C GLY A 54 -37.54 -43.09 -17.77
N TYR A 55 -38.14 -41.91 -17.66
CA TYR A 55 -37.48 -40.68 -17.21
C TYR A 55 -38.42 -39.86 -16.32
N ALA A 56 -37.83 -39.14 -15.37
CA ALA A 56 -38.54 -38.05 -14.71
C ALA A 56 -38.59 -36.82 -15.65
N ASP A 57 -39.80 -36.35 -15.97
CA ASP A 57 -40.07 -35.17 -16.79
C ASP A 57 -40.05 -33.91 -15.94
N ILE A 58 -38.97 -33.15 -15.90
CA ILE A 58 -38.80 -32.10 -14.88
C ILE A 58 -38.98 -30.71 -15.47
N ILE A 59 -39.83 -29.91 -14.83
CA ILE A 59 -40.02 -28.48 -15.10
C ILE A 59 -39.76 -27.67 -13.84
N GLY A 60 -39.57 -26.35 -13.99
CA GLY A 60 -39.40 -25.51 -12.82
C GLY A 60 -39.65 -24.03 -13.04
N ARG A 61 -39.53 -23.29 -11.95
CA ARG A 61 -39.51 -21.82 -11.91
C ARG A 61 -38.26 -21.37 -11.20
N TYR A 62 -37.77 -20.20 -11.58
CA TYR A 62 -36.65 -19.56 -10.90
C TYR A 62 -36.94 -18.09 -10.62
N LYS A 63 -36.24 -17.56 -9.64
CA LYS A 63 -36.13 -16.12 -9.38
C LYS A 63 -34.69 -15.81 -9.00
N VAL A 64 -34.08 -14.87 -9.72
CA VAL A 64 -32.75 -14.35 -9.44
C VAL A 64 -32.89 -12.91 -8.98
N THR A 65 -32.46 -12.63 -7.75
CA THR A 65 -32.42 -11.29 -7.16
C THR A 65 -30.96 -10.90 -7.01
N HIS A 66 -30.54 -9.84 -7.70
CA HIS A 66 -29.16 -9.36 -7.67
C HIS A 66 -29.10 -8.04 -6.90
N SER A 67 -28.33 -7.97 -5.81
CA SER A 67 -28.32 -6.83 -4.90
C SER A 67 -27.92 -5.53 -5.61
N GLY A 68 -28.70 -4.46 -5.44
CA GLY A 68 -28.47 -3.20 -6.17
C GLY A 68 -28.88 -3.21 -7.65
N HIS A 69 -29.40 -4.33 -8.17
CA HIS A 69 -29.73 -4.54 -9.57
C HIS A 69 -31.15 -5.10 -9.77
N SER A 70 -31.54 -5.31 -11.04
CA SER A 70 -32.85 -5.87 -11.39
C SER A 70 -33.06 -7.31 -10.89
N THR A 71 -34.29 -7.65 -10.52
CA THR A 71 -34.72 -9.04 -10.30
C THR A 71 -35.24 -9.65 -11.60
N ARG A 72 -35.04 -10.95 -11.81
CA ARG A 72 -35.60 -11.71 -12.93
C ARG A 72 -36.18 -13.03 -12.47
N ASP A 73 -37.44 -13.28 -12.81
CA ASP A 73 -38.11 -14.56 -12.66
C ASP A 73 -38.43 -15.20 -14.03
N GLY A 74 -38.65 -16.51 -14.03
CA GLY A 74 -38.97 -17.23 -15.25
C GLY A 74 -39.19 -18.72 -15.03
N LYS A 75 -39.30 -19.45 -16.15
CA LYS A 75 -39.48 -20.91 -16.16
C LYS A 75 -38.19 -21.61 -16.60
N ILE A 76 -37.95 -22.77 -15.99
CA ILE A 76 -36.94 -23.73 -16.42
C ILE A 76 -37.62 -24.67 -17.42
N SER A 77 -37.01 -24.82 -18.60
CA SER A 77 -37.57 -25.64 -19.67
C SER A 77 -37.55 -27.10 -19.27
N MET A 78 -38.49 -27.88 -19.79
CA MET A 78 -38.56 -29.31 -19.54
C MET A 78 -37.23 -30.01 -19.89
N PHE A 79 -36.77 -30.88 -19.00
CA PHE A 79 -35.66 -31.79 -19.24
C PHE A 79 -35.94 -33.14 -18.60
N TYR A 80 -35.28 -34.18 -19.11
CA TYR A 80 -35.48 -35.56 -18.70
C TYR A 80 -34.34 -36.00 -17.78
N TYR A 81 -34.67 -36.66 -16.67
CA TYR A 81 -33.69 -37.23 -15.75
C TYR A 81 -33.86 -38.75 -15.66
N ASP A 82 -32.80 -39.48 -16.02
CA ASP A 82 -32.75 -40.95 -15.98
C ASP A 82 -32.28 -41.42 -14.60
N TRP A 83 -33.23 -41.81 -13.74
CA TRP A 83 -32.91 -42.28 -12.39
C TRP A 83 -32.10 -43.59 -12.41
N ASP A 84 -32.44 -44.51 -13.30
CA ASP A 84 -31.78 -45.82 -13.38
C ASP A 84 -30.30 -45.71 -13.74
N THR A 85 -29.98 -44.76 -14.62
CA THR A 85 -28.60 -44.50 -15.03
C THR A 85 -27.85 -43.63 -14.02
N LEU A 86 -28.50 -42.60 -13.45
CA LEU A 86 -27.81 -41.59 -12.64
C LEU A 86 -27.83 -41.86 -11.14
N LYS A 87 -28.85 -42.56 -10.59
CA LYS A 87 -28.97 -42.98 -9.18
C LYS A 87 -28.50 -41.94 -8.15
N GLY A 88 -29.04 -40.73 -8.26
CA GLY A 88 -28.70 -39.61 -7.38
C GLY A 88 -27.44 -38.82 -7.73
N GLN A 89 -26.79 -39.14 -8.86
CA GLN A 89 -25.75 -38.32 -9.46
C GLN A 89 -26.36 -37.11 -10.20
N ALA A 90 -25.53 -36.10 -10.45
CA ALA A 90 -25.90 -34.92 -11.22
C ALA A 90 -26.19 -35.27 -12.70
N GLY A 91 -27.43 -35.10 -13.12
CA GLY A 91 -27.84 -35.08 -14.52
C GLY A 91 -27.60 -33.70 -15.10
N TYR A 92 -26.49 -33.53 -15.82
CA TYR A 92 -26.17 -32.26 -16.49
C TYR A 92 -27.00 -32.10 -17.76
N ILE A 93 -27.56 -30.91 -17.93
CA ILE A 93 -28.34 -30.54 -19.11
C ILE A 93 -27.58 -29.50 -19.94
N LYS A 94 -28.12 -29.17 -21.12
CA LYS A 94 -27.68 -27.99 -21.87
C LYS A 94 -27.92 -26.75 -21.01
N LYS A 95 -26.85 -26.01 -20.70
CA LYS A 95 -26.88 -24.81 -19.84
C LYS A 95 -28.03 -23.86 -20.25
N GLN A 96 -28.91 -23.56 -19.31
CA GLN A 96 -29.99 -22.60 -19.48
C GLN A 96 -29.64 -21.30 -18.76
N LEU A 97 -29.53 -20.18 -19.50
CA LEU A 97 -29.27 -18.86 -18.92
C LEU A 97 -30.51 -18.37 -18.15
N LEU A 98 -30.36 -18.18 -16.84
CA LEU A 98 -31.41 -17.64 -15.97
C LEU A 98 -31.31 -16.12 -15.88
N TYR A 99 -30.11 -15.60 -15.70
CA TYR A 99 -29.87 -14.17 -15.46
C TYR A 99 -28.54 -13.73 -16.06
N SER A 100 -28.49 -12.47 -16.50
CA SER A 100 -27.31 -11.87 -17.11
C SER A 100 -27.29 -10.37 -16.82
N HIS A 101 -26.22 -9.87 -16.20
CA HIS A 101 -26.08 -8.47 -15.84
C HIS A 101 -24.62 -8.02 -15.85
N LYS A 102 -24.39 -6.73 -16.14
CA LYS A 102 -23.05 -6.13 -16.10
C LYS A 102 -22.92 -5.22 -14.89
N GLU A 103 -21.90 -5.44 -14.07
CA GLU A 103 -21.62 -4.62 -12.90
C GLU A 103 -20.10 -4.41 -12.74
N CYS A 104 -19.73 -3.64 -11.72
CA CYS A 104 -18.34 -3.50 -11.30
C CYS A 104 -18.03 -4.59 -10.28
N SER A 105 -16.87 -5.24 -10.40
CA SER A 105 -16.45 -6.25 -9.44
C SER A 105 -16.10 -5.57 -8.07
N PRO A 106 -16.16 -6.25 -6.91
CA PRO A 106 -16.61 -7.62 -6.71
C PRO A 106 -18.10 -7.76 -7.01
N VAL A 107 -18.48 -8.96 -7.47
CA VAL A 107 -19.88 -9.30 -7.73
C VAL A 107 -20.70 -9.06 -6.47
N THR A 108 -21.76 -8.26 -6.59
CA THR A 108 -22.68 -8.04 -5.48
C THR A 108 -23.49 -9.31 -5.21
N PRO A 109 -23.97 -9.55 -3.98
CA PRO A 109 -24.63 -10.81 -3.65
C PRO A 109 -25.83 -11.13 -4.57
N ILE A 110 -25.86 -12.35 -5.10
CA ILE A 110 -26.92 -12.89 -5.96
C ILE A 110 -27.72 -13.94 -5.19
N ASN A 111 -29.01 -13.70 -4.95
CA ASN A 111 -29.90 -14.73 -4.43
C ASN A 111 -30.58 -15.46 -5.60
N VAL A 112 -30.43 -16.79 -5.65
CA VAL A 112 -31.07 -17.64 -6.65
C VAL A 112 -32.07 -18.55 -5.94
N GLU A 113 -33.34 -18.43 -6.31
CA GLU A 113 -34.44 -19.26 -5.84
C GLU A 113 -34.91 -20.16 -6.99
N VAL A 114 -35.19 -21.42 -6.69
CA VAL A 114 -35.75 -22.38 -7.66
C VAL A 114 -36.88 -23.18 -7.02
N SER A 115 -37.87 -23.55 -7.84
CA SER A 115 -38.96 -24.46 -7.48
C SER A 115 -39.13 -25.45 -8.61
N MET A 116 -39.07 -26.74 -8.30
CA MET A 116 -39.07 -27.82 -9.29
C MET A 116 -40.29 -28.73 -9.10
N GLU A 117 -40.81 -29.22 -10.22
CA GLU A 117 -41.94 -30.14 -10.27
C GLU A 117 -41.70 -31.19 -11.36
N GLU A 118 -42.11 -32.42 -11.07
CA GLU A 118 -42.27 -33.48 -12.05
C GLU A 118 -43.57 -33.19 -12.82
N TYR A 119 -43.46 -33.02 -14.13
CA TYR A 119 -44.56 -32.75 -15.02
C TYR A 119 -45.30 -34.04 -15.34
N ASN A 120 -46.62 -34.05 -15.12
CA ASN A 120 -47.45 -35.16 -15.53
C ASN A 120 -48.59 -34.67 -16.44
N THR A 121 -48.94 -35.47 -17.45
CA THR A 121 -50.01 -35.12 -18.42
C THR A 121 -51.39 -35.61 -18.01
N ILE A 122 -51.47 -36.56 -17.06
CA ILE A 122 -52.71 -37.25 -16.65
C ILE A 122 -53.06 -36.91 -15.19
N PHE A 123 -52.05 -36.79 -14.33
CA PHE A 123 -52.19 -36.44 -12.91
C PHE A 123 -51.69 -35.02 -12.61
N SER A 124 -51.91 -34.53 -11.39
CA SER A 124 -51.27 -33.31 -10.92
C SER A 124 -49.76 -33.50 -10.82
N ASN A 125 -48.99 -32.50 -11.22
CA ASN A 125 -47.52 -32.48 -11.06
C ASN A 125 -47.10 -32.84 -9.63
N THR A 126 -46.04 -33.65 -9.50
CA THR A 126 -45.45 -33.97 -8.20
C THR A 126 -44.41 -32.91 -7.85
N GLN A 127 -44.50 -32.31 -6.65
CA GLN A 127 -43.53 -31.31 -6.22
C GLN A 127 -42.18 -31.98 -5.85
N LEU A 128 -41.10 -31.53 -6.50
CA LEU A 128 -39.72 -31.94 -6.16
C LEU A 128 -39.15 -31.07 -5.03
N GLY A 129 -39.74 -29.89 -4.82
CA GLY A 129 -39.43 -28.96 -3.74
C GLY A 129 -38.95 -27.60 -4.24
N SER A 130 -38.65 -26.71 -3.31
CA SER A 130 -38.10 -25.38 -3.58
C SER A 130 -36.94 -25.06 -2.64
N GLY A 131 -36.00 -24.26 -3.10
CA GLY A 131 -34.86 -23.83 -2.29
C GLY A 131 -34.23 -22.55 -2.83
N SER A 132 -33.31 -21.99 -2.05
CA SER A 132 -32.58 -20.77 -2.41
C SER A 132 -31.13 -20.80 -1.96
N ILE A 133 -30.29 -19.98 -2.58
CA ILE A 133 -28.90 -19.77 -2.17
C ILE A 133 -28.46 -18.34 -2.47
N THR A 134 -27.67 -17.76 -1.55
CA THR A 134 -26.96 -16.49 -1.78
C THR A 134 -25.53 -16.78 -2.25
N ILE A 135 -25.15 -16.19 -3.38
CA ILE A 135 -23.88 -16.41 -4.06
C ILE A 135 -23.11 -15.09 -4.10
N THR A 136 -21.87 -15.12 -3.62
CA THR A 136 -20.97 -13.95 -3.57
C THR A 136 -19.71 -14.12 -4.42
N LYS A 137 -19.51 -15.31 -5.02
CA LYS A 137 -18.33 -15.64 -5.83
C LYS A 137 -18.74 -16.46 -7.07
N PRO A 138 -18.00 -16.39 -8.19
CA PRO A 138 -18.20 -17.30 -9.32
C PRO A 138 -17.96 -18.76 -8.89
N GLY A 139 -18.74 -19.70 -9.44
CA GLY A 139 -18.64 -21.11 -9.09
C GLY A 139 -19.86 -21.93 -9.48
N ILE A 140 -19.82 -23.21 -9.12
CA ILE A 140 -20.95 -24.14 -9.24
C ILE A 140 -21.52 -24.37 -7.84
N TYR A 141 -22.84 -24.29 -7.72
CA TYR A 141 -23.58 -24.30 -6.47
C TYR A 141 -24.73 -25.30 -6.54
N GLU A 142 -25.03 -25.93 -5.40
CA GLU A 142 -26.17 -26.82 -5.24
C GLU A 142 -27.24 -26.16 -4.37
N ILE A 143 -28.46 -26.08 -4.88
CA ILE A 143 -29.64 -25.68 -4.10
C ILE A 143 -30.37 -26.95 -3.68
N LYS A 144 -30.45 -27.19 -2.37
CA LYS A 144 -31.19 -28.33 -1.82
C LYS A 144 -32.69 -28.15 -2.06
N LEU A 145 -33.34 -29.22 -2.50
CA LEU A 145 -34.78 -29.36 -2.65
C LEU A 145 -35.25 -30.54 -1.78
N ASP A 146 -36.55 -30.71 -1.63
CA ASP A 146 -37.13 -31.80 -0.82
C ASP A 146 -36.74 -33.18 -1.36
N LYS A 147 -36.70 -33.32 -2.69
CA LYS A 147 -36.47 -34.59 -3.39
C LYS A 147 -35.23 -34.57 -4.30
N GLY A 148 -34.25 -33.72 -4.01
CA GLY A 148 -33.06 -33.61 -4.85
C GLY A 148 -32.28 -32.32 -4.66
N LYS A 149 -31.49 -31.96 -5.67
CA LYS A 149 -30.69 -30.74 -5.70
C LYS A 149 -30.68 -30.12 -7.09
N ALA A 150 -30.90 -28.82 -7.19
CA ALA A 150 -30.70 -28.05 -8.42
C ALA A 150 -29.25 -27.54 -8.49
N ILE A 151 -28.65 -27.56 -9.68
CA ILE A 151 -27.26 -27.17 -9.89
C ILE A 151 -27.22 -25.85 -10.67
N ILE A 152 -26.60 -24.84 -10.08
CA ILE A 152 -26.46 -23.49 -10.60
C ILE A 152 -24.98 -23.20 -10.87
N GLU A 153 -24.68 -22.59 -12.00
CA GLU A 153 -23.35 -22.04 -12.29
C GLU A 153 -23.43 -20.52 -12.37
N VAL A 154 -22.64 -19.83 -11.57
CA VAL A 154 -22.40 -18.39 -11.69
C VAL A 154 -21.07 -18.19 -12.36
N LYS A 155 -21.11 -17.66 -13.58
CA LYS A 155 -19.94 -17.34 -14.38
C LYS A 155 -19.75 -15.83 -14.46
N VAL A 156 -18.55 -15.39 -14.14
CA VAL A 156 -18.12 -13.99 -14.22
C VAL A 156 -17.08 -13.90 -15.33
N THR A 157 -17.30 -13.01 -16.29
CA THR A 157 -16.36 -12.76 -17.39
C THR A 157 -16.10 -11.27 -17.52
N PRO A 158 -14.89 -10.83 -17.91
CA PRO A 158 -14.63 -9.40 -18.10
C PRO A 158 -15.57 -8.76 -19.13
N ALA A 159 -16.05 -7.55 -18.84
CA ALA A 159 -16.97 -6.78 -19.67
C ALA A 159 -16.33 -5.48 -20.15
N VAL A 160 -15.31 -5.61 -21.00
CA VAL A 160 -14.48 -4.51 -21.56
C VAL A 160 -15.29 -3.27 -21.95
N LEU A 161 -16.41 -3.45 -22.67
CA LEU A 161 -17.25 -2.35 -23.18
C LEU A 161 -18.11 -1.65 -22.11
N TYR A 162 -18.12 -2.16 -20.87
CA TYR A 162 -18.89 -1.61 -19.75
C TYR A 162 -18.00 -0.90 -18.71
N SER A 163 -16.69 -0.89 -18.94
CA SER A 163 -15.70 -0.38 -17.99
C SER A 163 -15.90 1.12 -17.66
N GLU A 164 -16.52 1.90 -18.55
CA GLU A 164 -16.82 3.33 -18.36
C GLU A 164 -17.69 3.66 -17.15
N LYS A 165 -18.44 2.68 -16.62
CA LYS A 165 -19.34 2.87 -15.47
C LYS A 165 -18.72 2.41 -14.15
N CYS A 166 -17.50 1.89 -14.18
CA CYS A 166 -16.77 1.49 -13.00
C CYS A 166 -15.75 2.57 -12.68
N SER A 167 -15.52 2.78 -11.38
CA SER A 167 -14.50 3.72 -10.94
C SER A 167 -13.18 2.97 -10.73
N TYR A 168 -12.08 3.71 -10.81
CA TYR A 168 -10.78 3.23 -11.25
C TYR A 168 -9.65 3.51 -10.28
N PHE A 169 -9.97 3.91 -9.04
CA PHE A 169 -8.96 4.32 -8.07
C PHE A 169 -9.26 3.81 -6.67
N TYR A 170 -8.25 3.21 -6.05
CA TYR A 170 -8.23 2.82 -4.65
C TYR A 170 -7.21 3.68 -3.92
N ASP A 171 -7.70 4.53 -3.00
CA ASP A 171 -6.84 5.25 -2.06
C ASP A 171 -6.01 4.24 -1.25
N GLN A 172 -4.78 4.60 -0.90
CA GLN A 172 -3.96 3.79 -0.02
C GLN A 172 -4.52 3.89 1.41
N PRO A 173 -4.47 2.81 2.21
CA PRO A 173 -4.78 2.91 3.64
C PRO A 173 -3.78 3.85 4.35
N GLU A 174 -4.28 4.68 5.27
CA GLU A 174 -3.50 5.72 5.99
C GLU A 174 -2.27 5.18 6.75
N ASP A 175 -2.26 3.90 7.09
CA ASP A 175 -1.16 3.21 7.80
C ASP A 175 -0.07 2.69 6.86
N TYR A 176 -0.17 2.97 5.57
CA TYR A 176 0.85 2.63 4.57
C TYR A 176 1.39 3.86 3.86
N ALA A 177 2.57 3.66 3.26
CA ALA A 177 3.28 4.60 2.42
C ALA A 177 3.77 3.86 1.17
N SER A 178 3.53 4.43 0.00
CA SER A 178 4.16 4.04 -1.26
C SER A 178 5.40 4.89 -1.53
N SER A 179 6.38 4.32 -2.22
CA SER A 179 7.58 5.08 -2.58
C SER A 179 8.16 4.77 -3.94
N ILE A 180 8.82 5.79 -4.50
CA ILE A 180 9.72 5.68 -5.65
C ILE A 180 11.10 5.28 -5.13
N VAL A 181 11.67 4.23 -5.72
CA VAL A 181 13.03 3.78 -5.43
C VAL A 181 14.03 4.65 -6.19
N THR A 182 15.16 4.98 -5.57
CA THR A 182 16.25 5.75 -6.20
C THR A 182 17.55 4.96 -6.21
N SER A 183 18.44 5.26 -7.17
CA SER A 183 19.74 4.60 -7.28
C SER A 183 20.69 4.87 -6.11
N SER A 184 20.41 5.88 -5.29
CA SER A 184 21.19 6.22 -4.08
C SER A 184 20.74 5.47 -2.83
N GLY A 185 19.73 4.60 -2.90
CA GLY A 185 19.20 3.84 -1.76
C GLY A 185 18.19 4.58 -0.87
N GLY A 186 18.06 5.90 -1.03
CA GLY A 186 16.96 6.69 -0.44
C GLY A 186 15.63 6.52 -1.19
N TYR A 187 14.52 6.74 -0.51
CA TYR A 187 13.17 6.64 -1.09
C TYR A 187 12.52 8.02 -1.21
N VAL A 188 11.66 8.17 -2.22
CA VAL A 188 10.74 9.31 -2.31
C VAL A 188 9.34 8.79 -2.05
N TYR A 189 8.86 9.02 -0.83
CA TYR A 189 7.51 8.64 -0.42
C TYR A 189 6.45 9.52 -1.11
N ASP A 190 5.26 8.97 -1.26
CA ASP A 190 4.05 9.64 -1.77
C ASP A 190 3.82 11.03 -1.20
N TRP A 191 3.79 11.20 0.13
CA TRP A 191 3.63 12.51 0.77
C TRP A 191 4.78 13.47 0.44
N GLN A 192 6.01 12.98 0.30
CA GLN A 192 7.18 13.82 -0.03
C GLN A 192 7.00 14.39 -1.44
N LEU A 193 6.69 13.53 -2.41
CA LEU A 193 6.44 13.95 -3.78
C LEU A 193 5.25 14.91 -3.86
N ALA A 194 4.14 14.59 -3.18
CA ALA A 194 2.94 15.41 -3.19
C ALA A 194 3.19 16.81 -2.60
N ASN A 195 3.93 16.89 -1.49
CA ASN A 195 4.36 18.15 -0.89
C ASN A 195 5.25 18.93 -1.86
N MET A 196 6.22 18.30 -2.52
CA MET A 196 7.07 18.97 -3.50
C MET A 196 6.30 19.56 -4.66
N MET A 197 5.38 18.80 -5.24
CA MET A 197 4.57 19.26 -6.37
C MET A 197 3.67 20.44 -5.97
N LYS A 198 3.05 20.36 -4.79
CA LYS A 198 2.24 21.46 -4.26
C LYS A 198 3.09 22.71 -4.01
N MET A 199 4.23 22.56 -3.36
CA MET A 199 5.10 23.66 -2.98
C MET A 199 5.70 24.36 -4.20
N TRP A 200 6.45 23.61 -5.01
CA TRP A 200 7.30 24.18 -6.05
C TRP A 200 6.53 24.55 -7.31
N ILE A 201 5.44 23.85 -7.61
CA ILE A 201 4.70 24.07 -8.85
C ILE A 201 3.35 24.71 -8.55
N ALA A 202 2.49 24.04 -7.78
CA ALA A 202 1.11 24.50 -7.60
C ALA A 202 1.02 25.88 -6.93
N ASN A 203 1.73 26.08 -5.83
CA ASN A 203 1.68 27.31 -5.04
C ASN A 203 2.57 28.42 -5.60
N ARG A 204 3.79 28.08 -6.04
CA ARG A 204 4.78 29.07 -6.48
C ARG A 204 4.46 29.66 -7.84
N THR A 205 4.18 28.82 -8.83
CA THR A 205 4.11 29.25 -10.24
C THR A 205 2.75 28.99 -10.88
N GLY A 206 2.02 27.99 -10.40
CA GLY A 206 0.80 27.48 -11.02
C GLY A 206 1.09 26.70 -12.30
N TYR A 207 0.04 26.09 -12.86
CA TYR A 207 0.13 25.23 -14.03
C TYR A 207 -1.18 25.29 -14.82
N ALA A 208 -1.13 25.00 -16.12
CA ALA A 208 -2.35 24.78 -16.90
C ALA A 208 -2.94 23.40 -16.60
N ASN A 209 -2.10 22.37 -16.63
CA ASN A 209 -2.44 21.04 -16.13
C ASN A 209 -1.20 20.18 -15.86
N MET A 210 -1.37 19.12 -15.08
CA MET A 210 -0.32 18.14 -14.81
C MET A 210 -0.80 16.71 -15.09
N VAL A 211 0.10 15.84 -15.57
CA VAL A 211 -0.16 14.42 -15.77
C VAL A 211 0.90 13.62 -15.03
N PHE A 212 0.47 12.73 -14.14
CA PHE A 212 1.33 11.82 -13.40
C PHE A 212 1.11 10.39 -13.90
N ILE A 213 2.20 9.68 -14.22
CA ILE A 213 2.15 8.31 -14.73
C ILE A 213 3.12 7.44 -13.93
N PHE A 214 2.58 6.60 -13.04
CA PHE A 214 3.32 5.70 -12.16
C PHE A 214 3.28 4.25 -12.67
N ASN A 215 4.29 3.84 -13.44
CA ASN A 215 4.37 2.48 -14.00
C ASN A 215 5.06 1.45 -13.09
N GLN A 216 5.47 1.87 -11.90
CA GLN A 216 6.16 1.04 -10.92
C GLN A 216 5.21 0.21 -10.06
N CYS A 217 5.77 -0.74 -9.31
CA CYS A 217 5.06 -1.45 -8.24
C CYS A 217 4.45 -0.48 -7.23
N PHE A 218 3.26 -0.80 -6.75
CA PHE A 218 2.51 -0.01 -5.77
C PHE A 218 2.24 1.44 -6.21
N GLY A 219 2.38 1.75 -7.51
CA GLY A 219 2.29 3.12 -8.02
C GLY A 219 0.94 3.80 -7.78
N GLY A 220 -0.13 3.01 -7.61
CA GLY A 220 -1.45 3.53 -7.23
C GLY A 220 -1.46 4.23 -5.87
N GLY A 221 -0.58 3.85 -4.94
CA GLY A 221 -0.45 4.52 -3.64
C GLY A 221 0.33 5.82 -3.68
N MET A 222 0.85 6.22 -4.84
CA MET A 222 1.46 7.56 -4.98
C MET A 222 0.43 8.65 -5.24
N ILE A 223 -0.82 8.27 -5.54
CA ILE A 223 -1.80 9.15 -6.20
C ILE A 223 -2.68 9.89 -5.20
N ASP A 224 -3.03 9.27 -4.08
CA ASP A 224 -3.96 9.80 -3.09
C ASP A 224 -3.43 11.05 -2.41
N ASP A 225 -2.18 11.07 -1.93
CA ASP A 225 -1.55 12.29 -1.42
C ASP A 225 -1.48 13.40 -2.48
N LEU A 226 -1.09 13.06 -3.71
CA LEU A 226 -1.02 14.02 -4.81
C LEU A 226 -2.40 14.62 -5.11
N LYS A 227 -3.43 13.78 -5.19
CA LYS A 227 -4.82 14.17 -5.42
C LYS A 227 -5.33 15.06 -4.29
N GLU A 228 -5.02 14.75 -3.04
CA GLU A 228 -5.40 15.60 -1.90
C GLU A 228 -4.67 16.95 -1.95
N LYS A 229 -3.35 16.95 -2.10
CA LYS A 229 -2.52 18.16 -2.04
C LYS A 229 -2.78 19.11 -3.22
N LEU A 230 -3.14 18.58 -4.39
CA LEU A 230 -3.44 19.35 -5.61
C LEU A 230 -4.93 19.68 -5.77
N LYS A 231 -5.77 19.29 -4.81
CA LYS A 231 -7.20 19.62 -4.84
C LYS A 231 -7.40 21.13 -4.82
N GLY A 232 -8.06 21.65 -5.85
CA GLY A 232 -8.35 23.08 -5.98
C GLY A 232 -7.20 23.94 -6.50
N THR A 233 -6.05 23.36 -6.85
CA THR A 233 -4.90 24.12 -7.38
C THR A 233 -4.85 24.18 -8.92
N GLY A 234 -5.66 23.36 -9.60
CA GLY A 234 -5.73 23.29 -11.06
C GLY A 234 -6.18 21.90 -11.53
N ASP A 235 -6.04 21.63 -12.83
CA ASP A 235 -6.43 20.35 -13.42
C ASP A 235 -5.25 19.37 -13.41
N ALA A 236 -5.41 18.16 -12.87
CA ALA A 236 -4.39 17.12 -12.96
C ALA A 236 -4.98 15.72 -13.15
N ALA A 237 -4.27 14.88 -13.88
CA ALA A 237 -4.62 13.48 -14.13
C ALA A 237 -3.54 12.55 -13.59
N PHE A 238 -3.96 11.43 -13.02
CA PHE A 238 -3.07 10.47 -12.37
C PHE A 238 -3.36 9.07 -12.92
N LEU A 239 -2.31 8.40 -13.41
CA LEU A 239 -2.35 7.07 -13.98
C LEU A 239 -1.36 6.18 -13.20
N SER A 240 -1.72 4.93 -12.95
CA SER A 240 -0.76 3.93 -12.50
C SER A 240 -0.98 2.57 -13.16
N ALA A 241 0.10 1.80 -13.31
CA ALA A 241 0.07 0.41 -13.77
C ALA A 241 -0.54 -0.56 -12.74
N SER A 242 -0.52 -0.21 -11.45
CA SER A 242 -0.90 -1.12 -10.37
C SER A 242 -1.64 -0.40 -9.25
N LYS A 243 -2.45 -1.15 -8.50
CA LYS A 243 -3.07 -0.69 -7.26
C LYS A 243 -2.01 -0.47 -6.18
N HIS A 244 -2.32 0.37 -5.18
CA HIS A 244 -1.45 0.65 -4.04
C HIS A 244 -0.85 -0.59 -3.35
N ASN A 245 -1.52 -1.75 -3.38
CA ASN A 245 -1.06 -3.00 -2.77
C ASN A 245 -0.69 -4.11 -3.78
N GLU A 246 -0.44 -3.76 -5.04
CA GLU A 246 -0.09 -4.70 -6.10
C GLU A 246 1.24 -4.34 -6.76
N THR A 247 1.95 -5.35 -7.26
CA THR A 247 3.14 -5.14 -8.09
C THR A 247 2.74 -4.82 -9.53
N SER A 248 3.53 -3.96 -10.18
CA SER A 248 3.46 -3.76 -11.63
C SER A 248 4.20 -4.87 -12.35
N TRP A 249 3.66 -5.38 -13.46
CA TRP A 249 4.20 -6.52 -14.18
C TRP A 249 4.80 -6.15 -15.53
N GLY A 250 5.80 -6.93 -15.93
CA GLY A 250 6.47 -6.79 -17.22
C GLY A 250 7.15 -8.06 -17.68
N LEU A 251 7.78 -7.98 -18.84
CA LEU A 251 8.60 -9.04 -19.40
C LEU A 251 10.03 -8.92 -18.86
N ALA A 252 10.57 -10.03 -18.38
CA ALA A 252 11.94 -10.12 -17.85
C ALA A 252 13.00 -10.07 -18.97
N ASP A 253 14.25 -9.79 -18.59
CA ASP A 253 15.36 -9.53 -19.51
C ASP A 253 15.68 -10.67 -20.50
N GLY A 254 15.32 -11.91 -20.16
CA GLY A 254 15.47 -13.08 -21.04
C GLY A 254 14.36 -13.26 -22.08
N TYR A 255 13.37 -12.37 -22.13
CA TYR A 255 12.24 -12.48 -23.07
C TYR A 255 12.68 -12.30 -24.53
N THR A 256 12.12 -13.15 -25.39
CA THR A 256 12.13 -12.99 -26.85
C THR A 256 10.75 -13.36 -27.39
N PRO A 257 10.32 -12.84 -28.56
CA PRO A 257 9.06 -13.27 -29.18
C PRO A 257 8.98 -14.78 -29.44
N ALA A 258 10.13 -15.46 -29.60
CA ALA A 258 10.19 -16.90 -29.77
C ALA A 258 9.99 -17.68 -28.45
N SER A 259 10.48 -17.15 -27.32
CA SER A 259 10.34 -17.81 -26.02
C SER A 259 8.92 -17.72 -25.46
N TRP A 260 8.14 -16.72 -25.87
CA TRP A 260 6.71 -16.64 -25.55
C TRP A 260 5.89 -16.01 -26.69
N PRO A 261 5.46 -16.82 -27.68
CA PRO A 261 4.80 -16.33 -28.90
C PRO A 261 3.50 -15.56 -28.68
N GLU A 262 2.79 -15.79 -27.58
CA GLU A 262 1.56 -15.06 -27.25
C GLU A 262 1.85 -13.58 -27.00
N MET A 263 2.93 -13.26 -26.29
CA MET A 263 3.36 -11.88 -26.08
C MET A 263 3.88 -11.26 -27.37
N GLY A 264 4.56 -12.04 -28.21
CA GLY A 264 4.94 -11.61 -29.56
C GLY A 264 3.73 -11.21 -30.42
N LYS A 265 2.63 -11.97 -30.37
CA LYS A 265 1.37 -11.63 -31.06
C LYS A 265 0.71 -10.35 -30.53
N ARG A 266 1.00 -9.95 -29.29
CA ARG A 266 0.55 -8.70 -28.66
C ARG A 266 1.50 -7.53 -28.92
N GLY A 267 2.50 -7.71 -29.78
CA GLY A 267 3.42 -6.65 -30.21
C GLY A 267 4.67 -6.50 -29.33
N PHE A 268 4.86 -7.34 -28.31
CA PHE A 268 6.06 -7.29 -27.48
C PHE A 268 7.27 -7.83 -28.24
N THR A 269 8.21 -6.94 -28.58
CA THR A 269 9.44 -7.27 -29.31
C THR A 269 10.68 -7.34 -28.43
N ARG A 270 10.61 -6.79 -27.20
CA ARG A 270 11.69 -6.71 -26.23
C ARG A 270 11.14 -6.74 -24.79
N PRO A 271 11.98 -6.97 -23.75
CA PRO A 271 11.56 -6.86 -22.35
C PRO A 271 11.05 -5.45 -22.02
N GLU A 272 9.81 -5.32 -21.55
CA GLU A 272 9.19 -4.05 -21.14
C GLU A 272 7.98 -4.32 -20.24
N GLY A 273 7.48 -3.30 -19.53
CA GLY A 273 6.27 -3.40 -18.71
C GLY A 273 5.01 -3.49 -19.56
N TYR A 274 3.98 -4.18 -19.07
CA TYR A 274 2.74 -4.37 -19.83
C TYR A 274 1.97 -3.04 -19.98
N TYR A 275 1.58 -2.43 -18.86
CA TYR A 275 0.93 -1.12 -18.85
C TYR A 275 1.73 0.02 -19.52
N PRO A 276 3.04 0.25 -19.22
CA PRO A 276 3.80 1.34 -19.84
C PRO A 276 3.95 1.18 -21.36
N LYS A 277 3.96 -0.06 -21.88
CA LYS A 277 3.92 -0.29 -23.33
C LYS A 277 2.64 0.28 -23.91
N GLU A 278 1.48 -0.06 -23.36
CA GLU A 278 0.20 0.35 -23.93
C GLU A 278 0.00 1.88 -23.89
N VAL A 279 0.39 2.53 -22.79
CA VAL A 279 0.40 4.01 -22.71
C VAL A 279 1.35 4.62 -23.74
N GLY A 280 2.57 4.10 -23.83
CA GLY A 280 3.60 4.62 -24.74
C GLY A 280 3.25 4.43 -26.21
N GLU A 281 2.74 3.26 -26.60
CA GLU A 281 2.30 2.98 -27.97
C GLU A 281 1.10 3.82 -28.38
N GLU A 282 0.14 4.03 -27.49
CA GLU A 282 -1.01 4.86 -27.79
C GLU A 282 -0.60 6.33 -27.97
N LEU A 283 0.28 6.86 -27.11
CA LEU A 283 0.87 8.19 -27.28
C LEU A 283 1.68 8.30 -28.58
N GLU A 284 2.49 7.29 -28.91
CA GLU A 284 3.29 7.30 -30.13
C GLU A 284 2.40 7.27 -31.39
N ARG A 285 1.37 6.41 -31.38
CA ARG A 285 0.44 6.19 -32.50
C ARG A 285 -0.44 7.39 -32.77
N THR A 286 -0.91 8.07 -31.73
CA THR A 286 -1.88 9.16 -31.85
C THR A 286 -1.22 10.52 -32.08
N GLY A 287 0.03 10.71 -31.65
CA GLY A 287 0.73 11.99 -31.83
C GLY A 287 -0.13 13.16 -31.34
N LYS A 288 -0.18 14.25 -32.12
CA LYS A 288 -0.96 15.46 -31.75
C LYS A 288 -2.46 15.23 -31.54
N ASP A 289 -3.00 14.11 -32.02
CA ASP A 289 -4.40 13.72 -31.83
C ASP A 289 -4.59 12.80 -30.61
N ALA A 290 -3.67 12.89 -29.64
CA ALA A 290 -3.74 12.12 -28.39
C ALA A 290 -5.13 12.22 -27.75
N PRO A 291 -5.68 11.08 -27.27
CA PRO A 291 -6.95 11.08 -26.58
C PRO A 291 -6.82 11.79 -25.23
N THR A 292 -7.95 11.98 -24.55
CA THR A 292 -7.92 12.48 -23.17
C THR A 292 -7.19 11.51 -22.24
N MET A 293 -6.66 11.99 -21.12
CA MET A 293 -5.95 11.13 -20.16
C MET A 293 -6.85 10.02 -19.60
N LYS A 294 -8.15 10.28 -19.44
CA LYS A 294 -9.13 9.25 -19.07
C LYS A 294 -9.25 8.15 -20.13
N GLU A 295 -9.38 8.53 -21.39
CA GLU A 295 -9.43 7.59 -22.50
C GLU A 295 -8.11 6.82 -22.68
N MET A 296 -6.97 7.48 -22.46
CA MET A 296 -5.64 6.87 -22.46
C MET A 296 -5.54 5.77 -21.41
N ALA A 297 -5.85 6.09 -20.14
CA ALA A 297 -5.79 5.14 -19.03
C ALA A 297 -6.71 3.93 -19.28
N LYS A 298 -7.92 4.18 -19.78
CA LYS A 298 -8.88 3.14 -20.13
C LYS A 298 -8.37 2.23 -21.25
N ARG A 299 -7.82 2.79 -22.33
CA ARG A 299 -7.27 1.98 -23.43
C ARG A 299 -6.10 1.15 -22.96
N ALA A 300 -5.21 1.73 -22.15
CA ALA A 300 -4.08 1.02 -21.57
C ALA A 300 -4.55 -0.15 -20.70
N GLU A 301 -5.50 0.06 -19.78
CA GLU A 301 -6.08 -1.00 -18.95
C GLU A 301 -6.69 -2.14 -19.79
N GLN A 302 -7.40 -1.81 -20.87
CA GLN A 302 -8.04 -2.79 -21.75
C GLN A 302 -7.04 -3.62 -22.56
N GLN A 303 -5.89 -3.04 -22.91
CA GLN A 303 -4.85 -3.69 -23.71
C GLN A 303 -3.73 -4.31 -22.87
N ASP A 304 -3.68 -4.00 -21.58
CA ASP A 304 -2.70 -4.55 -20.66
C ASP A 304 -2.76 -6.09 -20.65
N ALA A 305 -1.59 -6.73 -20.78
CA ALA A 305 -1.50 -8.17 -20.83
C ALA A 305 -1.67 -8.86 -19.48
N ARG A 306 -1.47 -8.15 -18.37
CA ARG A 306 -1.70 -8.64 -17.01
C ARG A 306 -2.75 -7.84 -16.25
N GLY A 307 -3.25 -6.77 -16.86
CA GLY A 307 -4.45 -6.07 -16.43
C GLY A 307 -5.71 -6.94 -16.39
N PRO A 308 -6.84 -6.39 -15.92
CA PRO A 308 -8.09 -7.12 -15.71
C PRO A 308 -8.67 -7.87 -16.92
N TYR A 309 -8.33 -7.41 -18.13
CA TYR A 309 -8.80 -7.97 -19.40
C TYR A 309 -7.73 -8.83 -20.10
N GLY A 310 -6.55 -8.94 -19.48
CA GLY A 310 -5.38 -9.61 -20.02
C GLY A 310 -5.30 -11.11 -19.73
N LEU A 311 -4.12 -11.69 -20.03
CA LEU A 311 -3.79 -13.08 -19.79
C LEU A 311 -3.44 -13.30 -18.31
N GLY A 312 -4.36 -13.94 -17.58
CA GLY A 312 -4.14 -14.30 -16.18
C GLY A 312 -3.87 -13.06 -15.33
N PHE A 313 -4.92 -12.24 -15.13
CA PHE A 313 -4.98 -11.03 -14.30
C PHE A 313 -4.04 -11.08 -13.08
N LYS A 314 -3.14 -10.10 -12.99
CA LYS A 314 -2.13 -9.93 -11.92
C LYS A 314 -2.01 -8.51 -11.37
N GLU A 315 -2.44 -7.51 -12.12
CA GLU A 315 -2.36 -6.10 -11.73
C GLU A 315 -3.62 -5.35 -12.14
N THR A 316 -3.95 -4.33 -11.35
CA THR A 316 -5.11 -3.47 -11.53
C THR A 316 -4.63 -2.04 -11.80
N PRO A 317 -4.51 -1.63 -13.07
CA PRO A 317 -4.21 -0.24 -13.40
C PRO A 317 -5.18 0.74 -12.74
N GLN A 318 -4.68 1.91 -12.37
CA GLN A 318 -5.39 2.92 -11.61
C GLN A 318 -5.52 4.22 -12.39
N TYR A 319 -6.65 4.91 -12.24
CA TYR A 319 -6.88 6.23 -12.81
C TYR A 319 -7.78 7.10 -11.93
N THR A 320 -7.34 8.34 -11.70
CA THR A 320 -8.19 9.40 -11.14
C THR A 320 -7.73 10.78 -11.62
N SER A 321 -8.47 11.82 -11.27
CA SER A 321 -8.16 13.20 -11.61
C SER A 321 -8.64 14.19 -10.56
N VAL A 322 -8.08 15.40 -10.59
CA VAL A 322 -8.57 16.58 -9.87
C VAL A 322 -8.96 17.67 -10.87
N GLY A 323 -9.96 18.49 -10.50
CA GLY A 323 -10.51 19.48 -11.41
C GLY A 323 -11.18 18.82 -12.62
N ASN A 324 -10.91 19.36 -13.82
CA ASN A 324 -11.32 18.80 -15.10
C ASN A 324 -10.23 17.89 -15.70
N GLY A 325 -9.40 17.27 -14.86
CA GLY A 325 -8.25 16.47 -15.30
C GLY A 325 -8.58 15.31 -16.24
N ASP A 326 -9.82 14.80 -16.17
CA ASP A 326 -10.38 13.83 -17.13
C ASP A 326 -10.21 14.27 -18.60
N ASN A 327 -10.29 15.57 -18.87
CA ASN A 327 -10.26 16.13 -20.22
C ASN A 327 -8.87 16.57 -20.69
N ILE A 328 -7.82 16.37 -19.87
CA ILE A 328 -6.44 16.75 -20.25
C ILE A 328 -6.01 15.96 -21.48
N LYS A 329 -5.38 16.65 -22.44
CA LYS A 329 -4.65 16.04 -23.55
C LYS A 329 -3.22 16.57 -23.56
N ILE A 330 -2.29 15.77 -24.08
CA ILE A 330 -0.90 16.21 -24.20
C ILE A 330 -0.82 17.44 -25.12
N GLY A 331 -0.19 18.51 -24.63
CA GLY A 331 -0.07 19.79 -25.31
C GLY A 331 -1.32 20.66 -25.33
N LYS A 332 -2.39 20.30 -24.62
CA LYS A 332 -3.63 21.08 -24.57
C LYS A 332 -4.07 21.36 -23.14
N LYS A 333 -4.78 22.48 -22.96
CA LYS A 333 -5.60 22.78 -21.79
C LYS A 333 -6.90 21.97 -21.83
N VAL A 334 -7.62 21.92 -20.71
CA VAL A 334 -8.89 21.17 -20.59
C VAL A 334 -10.01 21.72 -21.47
N ASP A 335 -9.92 22.99 -21.87
CA ASP A 335 -10.83 23.64 -22.82
C ASP A 335 -10.47 23.37 -24.29
N GLY A 336 -9.38 22.63 -24.55
CA GLY A 336 -8.88 22.29 -25.87
C GLY A 336 -7.93 23.31 -26.50
N SER A 337 -7.64 24.44 -25.84
CA SER A 337 -6.62 25.38 -26.31
C SER A 337 -5.21 24.81 -26.16
N ASP A 338 -4.24 25.32 -26.91
CA ASP A 338 -2.84 24.94 -26.71
C ASP A 338 -2.30 25.45 -25.35
N VAL A 339 -1.39 24.69 -24.77
CA VAL A 339 -0.50 25.17 -23.69
C VAL A 339 0.64 25.98 -24.31
N ALA A 340 1.24 26.90 -23.54
CA ALA A 340 2.31 27.74 -24.05
C ALA A 340 3.59 26.92 -24.32
N SER A 341 3.92 26.02 -23.41
CA SER A 341 4.99 25.04 -23.52
C SER A 341 4.68 23.79 -22.67
N LYS A 342 5.50 22.76 -22.86
CA LYS A 342 5.34 21.45 -22.23
C LYS A 342 6.65 21.07 -21.59
N HIS A 343 6.58 20.49 -20.41
CA HIS A 343 7.74 20.02 -19.66
C HIS A 343 7.51 18.58 -19.22
N ALA A 344 8.56 17.78 -19.19
CA ALA A 344 8.48 16.41 -18.72
C ALA A 344 9.65 16.05 -17.79
N ILE A 345 9.34 15.26 -16.76
CA ILE A 345 10.33 14.58 -15.94
C ILE A 345 10.10 13.08 -16.13
N LEU A 346 11.08 12.37 -16.68
CA LEU A 346 11.09 10.92 -16.81
C LEU A 346 12.07 10.34 -15.79
N PHE A 347 11.58 9.60 -14.81
CA PHE A 347 12.40 9.08 -13.71
C PHE A 347 12.40 7.55 -13.69
N ALA A 348 13.60 6.95 -13.71
CA ALA A 348 13.83 5.52 -13.56
C ALA A 348 14.97 5.30 -12.54
N GLY A 349 14.65 5.36 -11.25
CA GLY A 349 15.62 5.49 -10.17
C GLY A 349 16.66 4.37 -10.11
N ASP A 350 16.25 3.19 -9.68
CA ASP A 350 17.01 1.95 -9.62
C ASP A 350 16.76 1.05 -10.85
N ALA A 351 17.09 1.60 -12.03
CA ALA A 351 16.94 0.93 -13.32
C ALA A 351 17.93 -0.25 -13.51
N ASP A 352 17.71 -1.33 -12.77
CA ASP A 352 18.58 -2.52 -12.66
C ASP A 352 18.37 -3.58 -13.75
N SER A 353 17.35 -3.41 -14.60
CA SER A 353 16.94 -4.40 -15.61
C SER A 353 16.64 -3.77 -16.97
N LYS A 354 16.78 -4.53 -18.06
CA LYS A 354 16.55 -4.06 -19.44
C LYS A 354 15.13 -3.51 -19.62
N ARG A 355 14.15 -4.06 -18.92
CA ARG A 355 12.77 -3.57 -18.99
C ARG A 355 12.62 -2.12 -18.49
N HIS A 356 13.36 -1.70 -17.46
CA HIS A 356 13.27 -0.33 -16.92
C HIS A 356 13.78 0.67 -17.96
N TRP A 357 14.92 0.37 -18.59
CA TRP A 357 15.49 1.16 -19.68
C TRP A 357 14.61 1.17 -20.94
N ASN A 358 14.00 0.05 -21.30
CA ASN A 358 13.09 0.00 -22.45
C ASN A 358 11.80 0.79 -22.21
N ASN A 359 11.27 0.81 -20.98
CA ASN A 359 10.13 1.64 -20.60
C ASN A 359 10.48 3.13 -20.72
N LEU A 360 11.65 3.53 -20.23
CA LEU A 360 12.15 4.91 -20.32
C LEU A 360 12.31 5.35 -21.77
N ASP A 361 12.97 4.53 -22.58
CA ASP A 361 13.16 4.76 -24.03
C ASP A 361 11.83 4.92 -24.77
N ARG A 362 10.83 4.10 -24.42
CA ARG A 362 9.49 4.18 -25.00
C ARG A 362 8.78 5.48 -24.61
N ALA A 363 8.81 5.85 -23.33
CA ALA A 363 8.19 7.09 -22.86
C ALA A 363 8.84 8.32 -23.51
N TYR A 364 10.17 8.36 -23.57
CA TYR A 364 10.92 9.42 -24.25
C TYR A 364 10.47 9.55 -25.71
N LYS A 365 10.51 8.46 -26.49
CA LYS A 365 10.12 8.46 -27.91
C LYS A 365 8.65 8.85 -28.12
N ALA A 366 7.76 8.38 -27.25
CA ALA A 366 6.35 8.74 -27.29
C ALA A 366 6.16 10.26 -27.10
N LEU A 367 6.84 10.87 -26.10
CA LEU A 367 6.80 12.32 -25.90
C LEU A 367 7.42 13.10 -27.07
N LYS A 368 8.50 12.60 -27.69
CA LYS A 368 9.04 13.19 -28.93
C LYS A 368 7.99 13.21 -30.05
N LYS A 369 7.16 12.17 -30.19
CA LYS A 369 6.04 12.16 -31.16
C LYS A 369 4.90 13.12 -30.79
N GLN A 370 4.75 13.42 -29.51
CA GLN A 370 3.88 14.48 -28.99
C GLN A 370 4.46 15.90 -29.17
N GLY A 371 5.62 16.01 -29.83
CA GLY A 371 6.27 17.27 -30.14
C GLY A 371 6.99 17.90 -28.95
N PHE A 372 7.55 17.10 -28.04
CA PHE A 372 8.54 17.55 -27.06
C PHE A 372 9.93 17.62 -27.73
N THR A 373 10.68 18.67 -27.44
CA THR A 373 12.12 18.80 -27.74
C THR A 373 12.95 18.13 -26.65
N ASP A 374 14.26 17.97 -26.88
CA ASP A 374 15.13 17.37 -25.85
C ASP A 374 15.22 18.30 -24.63
N GLY A 375 15.21 19.62 -24.82
CA GLY A 375 15.20 20.60 -23.72
C GLY A 375 13.88 20.70 -22.94
N ASP A 376 12.81 20.04 -23.42
CA ASP A 376 11.52 19.95 -22.73
C ASP A 376 11.46 18.74 -21.78
N ILE A 377 12.39 17.78 -21.91
CA ILE A 377 12.37 16.51 -21.17
C ILE A 377 13.63 16.45 -20.30
N ILE A 378 13.45 16.20 -19.01
CA ILE A 378 14.54 15.83 -18.10
C ILE A 378 14.41 14.32 -17.84
N ALA A 379 15.37 13.53 -18.29
CA ALA A 379 15.41 12.09 -18.06
C ALA A 379 16.51 11.71 -17.06
N LEU A 380 16.10 11.09 -15.95
CA LEU A 380 16.98 10.68 -14.85
C LEU A 380 16.90 9.17 -14.68
N ALA A 381 18.04 8.47 -14.76
CA ALA A 381 18.03 7.02 -14.73
C ALA A 381 19.29 6.37 -14.14
N GLY A 382 19.09 5.38 -13.26
CA GLY A 382 20.17 4.59 -12.68
C GLY A 382 21.28 5.45 -12.08
N ASN A 383 22.54 5.11 -12.37
CA ASN A 383 23.69 5.92 -11.97
C ASN A 383 24.02 7.08 -12.94
N GLY A 384 23.21 7.28 -14.00
CA GLY A 384 23.41 8.32 -15.01
C GLY A 384 24.58 8.10 -15.96
N LYS A 385 25.27 6.95 -15.91
CA LYS A 385 26.49 6.67 -16.68
C LYS A 385 26.41 5.38 -17.48
N THR A 386 25.99 4.30 -16.84
CA THR A 386 25.96 2.96 -17.44
C THR A 386 24.66 2.21 -17.18
N MET A 387 24.21 1.43 -18.15
CA MET A 387 23.15 0.43 -18.00
C MET A 387 23.69 -0.85 -17.30
N PRO A 388 22.82 -1.74 -16.80
CA PRO A 388 23.21 -2.96 -16.08
C PRO A 388 24.14 -3.92 -16.84
N ASP A 389 24.13 -3.86 -18.18
CA ASP A 389 25.02 -4.66 -19.03
C ASP A 389 26.40 -4.01 -19.26
N GLY A 390 26.67 -2.88 -18.59
CA GLY A 390 27.92 -2.13 -18.68
C GLY A 390 28.01 -1.19 -19.88
N THR A 391 26.98 -1.12 -20.73
CA THR A 391 26.95 -0.15 -21.84
C THR A 391 26.62 1.25 -21.34
N ASN A 392 27.02 2.28 -22.10
CA ASN A 392 26.71 3.67 -21.75
C ASN A 392 25.19 3.92 -21.80
N VAL A 393 24.71 4.80 -20.92
CA VAL A 393 23.32 5.27 -20.99
C VAL A 393 23.04 5.97 -22.32
N PRO A 394 21.78 5.95 -22.81
CA PRO A 394 21.39 6.73 -23.98
C PRO A 394 21.68 8.22 -23.82
N ASN A 395 22.02 8.91 -24.91
CA ASN A 395 22.38 10.33 -24.90
C ASN A 395 21.28 11.28 -24.39
N TYR A 396 20.03 10.81 -24.29
CA TYR A 396 18.92 11.60 -23.76
C TYR A 396 18.83 11.56 -22.23
N VAL A 397 19.65 10.76 -21.56
CA VAL A 397 19.67 10.68 -20.09
C VAL A 397 20.52 11.83 -19.56
N ASP A 398 19.88 12.78 -18.87
CA ASP A 398 20.50 14.01 -18.39
C ASP A 398 21.27 13.83 -17.09
N GLY A 399 20.92 12.81 -16.30
CA GLY A 399 21.52 12.61 -14.99
C GLY A 399 21.14 11.31 -14.29
N PRO A 400 21.66 11.11 -13.08
CA PRO A 400 21.40 9.90 -12.31
C PRO A 400 19.98 9.92 -11.72
N GLY A 401 19.40 8.73 -11.54
CA GLY A 401 18.10 8.49 -10.91
C GLY A 401 18.14 8.58 -9.38
N THR A 402 18.80 9.59 -8.82
CA THR A 402 18.89 9.82 -7.37
C THR A 402 17.76 10.73 -6.88
N LYS A 403 17.47 10.65 -5.57
CA LYS A 403 16.51 11.53 -4.91
C LYS A 403 16.85 13.02 -5.08
N LYS A 404 18.12 13.37 -4.88
CA LYS A 404 18.63 14.74 -5.08
C LYS A 404 18.39 15.24 -6.52
N ALA A 405 18.74 14.44 -7.53
CA ALA A 405 18.56 14.83 -8.92
C ALA A 405 17.08 15.02 -9.28
N LEU A 406 16.19 14.16 -8.75
CA LEU A 406 14.74 14.31 -8.94
C LEU A 406 14.22 15.63 -8.33
N PHE A 407 14.69 15.96 -7.13
CA PHE A 407 14.28 17.18 -6.44
C PHE A 407 14.76 18.42 -7.18
N GLU A 408 16.02 18.42 -7.62
CA GLU A 408 16.59 19.47 -8.47
C GLU A 408 15.85 19.60 -9.81
N ALA A 409 15.44 18.49 -10.43
CA ALA A 409 14.64 18.51 -11.65
C ALA A 409 13.27 19.17 -11.46
N ILE A 410 12.56 18.86 -10.36
CA ILE A 410 11.28 19.50 -10.02
C ILE A 410 11.48 21.00 -9.83
N ILE A 411 12.52 21.42 -9.10
CA ILE A 411 12.86 22.84 -8.89
C ILE A 411 13.18 23.51 -10.24
N ASN A 412 14.00 22.89 -11.09
CA ASN A 412 14.39 23.45 -12.38
C ASN A 412 13.22 23.56 -13.36
N VAL A 413 12.30 22.60 -13.36
CA VAL A 413 11.05 22.70 -14.11
C VAL A 413 10.17 23.80 -13.55
N SER A 414 10.06 23.93 -12.22
CA SER A 414 9.21 24.96 -11.60
C SER A 414 9.54 26.38 -12.06
N LYS A 415 10.83 26.68 -12.30
CA LYS A 415 11.31 27.98 -12.82
C LYS A 415 10.76 28.31 -14.22
N LYS A 416 10.31 27.30 -14.97
CA LYS A 416 9.74 27.43 -16.31
C LYS A 416 8.20 27.35 -16.29
N MET A 417 7.60 26.84 -15.22
CA MET A 417 6.16 26.64 -15.09
C MET A 417 5.41 27.96 -14.84
N ASN A 418 4.17 28.02 -15.30
CA ASN A 418 3.14 29.00 -14.92
C ASN A 418 1.74 28.47 -15.31
N LYS A 419 0.68 29.24 -15.08
CA LYS A 419 -0.73 28.87 -15.40
C LYS A 419 -1.02 28.50 -16.87
N ASN A 420 -0.06 28.63 -17.78
CA ASN A 420 -0.17 28.25 -19.19
C ASN A 420 0.63 27.01 -19.58
N GLU A 421 1.39 26.41 -18.66
CA GLU A 421 2.33 25.31 -18.96
C GLU A 421 1.78 23.94 -18.53
N GLN A 422 2.17 22.90 -19.25
CA GLN A 422 1.85 21.51 -18.91
C GLN A 422 3.08 20.78 -18.38
N LEU A 423 2.91 20.03 -17.28
CA LEU A 423 3.91 19.10 -16.78
C LEU A 423 3.46 17.64 -16.96
N ILE A 424 4.36 16.82 -17.50
CA ILE A 424 4.26 15.36 -17.49
C ILE A 424 5.29 14.79 -16.52
N PHE A 425 4.83 14.16 -15.44
CA PHE A 425 5.67 13.43 -14.51
C PHE A 425 5.49 11.93 -14.74
N TRP A 426 6.56 11.25 -15.10
CA TRP A 426 6.52 9.84 -15.46
C TRP A 426 7.57 9.09 -14.64
N VAL A 427 7.16 7.94 -14.10
CA VAL A 427 8.03 7.05 -13.36
C VAL A 427 7.83 5.61 -13.85
N SER A 428 8.92 4.87 -14.00
CA SER A 428 8.87 3.42 -14.22
C SER A 428 10.11 2.78 -13.66
N ASP A 429 9.94 2.09 -12.54
CA ASP A 429 11.02 1.35 -11.89
C ASP A 429 10.48 0.40 -10.81
N HIS A 430 11.31 0.02 -9.84
CA HIS A 430 10.85 -0.54 -8.58
C HIS A 430 10.02 0.48 -7.78
N GLY A 431 9.18 -0.05 -6.90
CA GLY A 431 8.42 0.73 -5.93
C GLY A 431 8.20 -0.10 -4.68
N ASN A 432 8.10 0.56 -3.54
CA ASN A 432 7.83 -0.10 -2.27
C ASN A 432 6.46 0.29 -1.74
N ARG A 433 5.94 -0.57 -0.86
CA ARG A 433 4.84 -0.28 0.05
C ARG A 433 5.25 -0.71 1.44
N GLU A 434 5.23 0.22 2.37
CA GLU A 434 5.71 0.03 3.75
C GLU A 434 4.70 0.61 4.73
N ARG A 435 4.79 0.24 6.02
CA ARG A 435 3.99 0.88 7.06
C ARG A 435 4.48 2.32 7.22
N THR A 436 3.57 3.27 7.45
CA THR A 436 3.88 4.70 7.57
C THR A 436 4.98 4.96 8.61
N GLU A 437 4.96 4.25 9.74
CA GLU A 437 5.99 4.32 10.79
C GLU A 437 7.39 3.97 10.27
N THR A 438 7.52 2.87 9.52
CA THR A 438 8.79 2.44 8.91
C THR A 438 9.26 3.43 7.85
N ALA A 439 8.32 3.90 7.03
CA ALA A 439 8.61 4.86 5.99
C ALA A 439 9.06 6.21 6.55
N LEU A 440 8.46 6.64 7.66
CA LEU A 440 8.85 7.84 8.39
C LEU A 440 10.24 7.71 9.01
N ASP A 441 10.54 6.58 9.67
CA ASP A 441 11.87 6.30 10.23
C ASP A 441 12.96 6.38 9.15
N LYS A 442 12.71 5.76 8.00
CA LYS A 442 13.62 5.81 6.84
C LYS A 442 13.76 7.21 6.27
N ALA A 443 12.67 7.98 6.21
CA ALA A 443 12.68 9.35 5.72
C ALA A 443 13.46 10.30 6.66
N ILE A 444 13.38 10.09 7.99
CA ILE A 444 14.12 10.87 8.99
C ILE A 444 15.62 10.59 8.89
N LYS A 445 16.00 9.32 8.70
CA LYS A 445 17.39 8.86 8.57
C LYS A 445 17.98 9.09 7.18
N ASP A 446 17.20 9.58 6.22
CA ASP A 446 17.66 9.81 4.86
C ASP A 446 18.67 10.98 4.83
N PRO A 447 19.91 10.76 4.36
CA PRO A 447 20.91 11.82 4.27
C PRO A 447 20.53 12.90 3.25
N VAL A 448 19.62 12.60 2.31
CA VAL A 448 19.07 13.56 1.36
C VAL A 448 17.74 14.08 1.90
N LYS A 449 17.83 15.09 2.77
CA LYS A 449 16.65 15.76 3.34
C LYS A 449 15.90 16.57 2.28
N GLN A 450 14.57 16.54 2.37
CA GLN A 450 13.70 17.43 1.61
C GLN A 450 13.82 18.83 2.22
N THR A 451 14.14 19.84 1.41
CA THR A 451 13.99 21.23 1.84
C THR A 451 12.49 21.51 2.01
N VAL A 452 12.05 21.61 3.26
CA VAL A 452 10.71 22.08 3.62
C VAL A 452 10.81 23.60 3.79
N PRO A 453 10.32 24.41 2.84
CA PRO A 453 10.31 25.85 3.02
C PRO A 453 9.32 26.17 4.13
N PRO A 454 9.69 27.07 5.06
CA PRO A 454 8.76 27.51 6.07
C PRO A 454 7.55 28.23 5.46
N ARG A 455 6.38 28.13 6.11
CA ARG A 455 5.19 28.90 5.70
C ARG A 455 5.26 30.29 6.31
N GLU A 456 5.03 31.31 5.49
CA GLU A 456 4.81 32.67 5.97
C GLU A 456 3.43 32.75 6.64
N THR A 457 3.39 32.77 7.97
CA THR A 457 2.15 32.82 8.77
C THR A 457 1.93 34.15 9.48
N ALA A 458 2.70 35.16 9.08
CA ALA A 458 2.71 36.50 9.66
C ALA A 458 1.29 37.06 9.85
N LYS A 459 0.82 37.08 11.09
CA LYS A 459 -0.51 37.64 11.44
C LYS A 459 -0.50 39.18 11.46
N ARG A 460 0.67 39.82 11.35
CA ARG A 460 0.86 41.27 11.42
C ARG A 460 1.85 41.75 10.36
N THR A 461 1.55 42.89 9.77
CA THR A 461 2.39 43.54 8.76
C THR A 461 3.74 43.94 9.38
N GLY A 462 4.85 43.49 8.79
CA GLY A 462 6.21 43.80 9.23
C GLY A 462 6.85 42.80 10.20
N GLN A 463 6.20 41.66 10.47
CA GLN A 463 6.77 40.56 11.25
C GLN A 463 6.95 39.35 10.33
N ILE A 464 8.16 38.81 10.25
CA ILE A 464 8.45 37.56 9.53
C ILE A 464 8.37 36.44 10.57
N SER A 465 7.47 35.47 10.38
CA SER A 465 7.42 34.24 11.17
C SER A 465 7.31 33.03 10.24
N TRP A 466 8.19 32.07 10.48
CA TRP A 466 8.39 30.87 9.71
C TRP A 466 7.92 29.68 10.55
N ASP A 467 6.74 29.15 10.29
CA ASP A 467 6.27 27.95 10.98
C ASP A 467 6.68 26.69 10.19
N LEU A 468 7.36 25.78 10.88
CA LEU A 468 7.52 24.38 10.43
C LEU A 468 6.16 23.68 10.47
N ASP A 469 5.93 22.72 9.57
CA ASP A 469 4.64 22.03 9.45
C ASP A 469 4.25 21.35 10.78
N GLU A 470 2.98 21.50 11.20
CA GLU A 470 2.50 20.98 12.50
C GLU A 470 2.66 19.46 12.62
N GLU A 471 2.59 18.70 11.53
CA GLU A 471 2.85 17.26 11.56
C GLU A 471 4.34 16.96 11.69
N PHE A 472 5.19 17.72 11.00
CA PHE A 472 6.64 17.61 11.16
C PHE A 472 7.09 17.95 12.59
N LEU A 473 6.51 18.98 13.21
CA LEU A 473 6.76 19.33 14.61
C LEU A 473 6.25 18.28 15.59
N LYS A 474 5.13 17.60 15.29
CA LYS A 474 4.65 16.45 16.09
C LYS A 474 5.61 15.27 15.98
N VAL A 475 6.22 15.06 14.82
CA VAL A 475 7.19 13.99 14.57
C VAL A 475 8.54 14.29 15.24
N ILE A 476 9.06 15.51 15.17
CA ILE A 476 10.31 15.89 15.86
C ILE A 476 10.17 15.78 17.39
N LYS A 477 8.99 16.06 17.93
CA LYS A 477 8.71 15.85 19.37
C LYS A 477 8.78 14.39 19.81
N LEU A 478 8.72 13.45 18.86
CA LEU A 478 8.77 12.00 19.12
C LEU A 478 10.17 11.41 18.91
N ASP A 479 11.17 12.19 18.50
CA ASP A 479 12.54 11.69 18.31
C ASP A 479 13.30 11.65 19.66
N PRO A 480 13.59 10.45 20.20
CA PRO A 480 14.32 10.30 21.46
C PRO A 480 15.80 10.72 21.37
N ASN A 481 16.31 11.02 20.18
CA ASN A 481 17.70 11.44 19.96
C ASN A 481 17.86 12.94 19.67
N ASN A 482 16.78 13.74 19.82
CA ASN A 482 16.85 15.19 19.56
C ASN A 482 17.65 15.89 20.68
N GLN A 483 18.96 16.04 20.47
CA GLN A 483 19.85 16.70 21.42
C GLN A 483 19.56 18.21 21.49
N PRO A 484 19.56 18.81 22.70
CA PRO A 484 19.46 20.26 22.82
C PRO A 484 20.61 20.95 22.10
N TYR A 485 20.32 22.05 21.42
CA TYR A 485 21.31 22.83 20.71
C TYR A 485 20.95 24.32 20.72
N VAL A 486 21.98 25.15 20.56
CA VAL A 486 21.85 26.55 20.20
C VAL A 486 22.45 26.74 18.83
N SER A 487 21.76 27.42 17.92
CA SER A 487 22.32 27.79 16.64
C SER A 487 22.20 29.29 16.37
N ILE A 488 23.18 29.82 15.65
CA ILE A 488 23.16 31.21 15.14
C ILE A 488 23.23 31.19 13.62
N LEU A 489 22.55 32.13 12.99
CA LEU A 489 22.60 32.33 11.54
C LEU A 489 23.50 33.52 11.23
N VAL A 490 24.65 33.27 10.62
CA VAL A 490 25.62 34.30 10.21
C VAL A 490 25.38 34.66 8.74
N GLU A 491 25.10 35.93 8.44
CA GLU A 491 24.87 36.41 7.07
C GLU A 491 26.06 36.10 6.15
N ALA A 492 25.80 35.51 5.00
CA ALA A 492 26.80 35.10 4.02
C ALA A 492 27.15 36.28 3.09
N THR A 493 27.71 37.34 3.66
CA THR A 493 28.26 38.46 2.86
C THR A 493 29.42 37.98 1.98
N PRO A 494 29.75 38.68 0.87
CA PRO A 494 30.87 38.29 0.01
C PRO A 494 32.20 38.09 0.75
N VAL A 495 32.42 38.87 1.83
CA VAL A 495 33.60 38.78 2.67
C VAL A 495 33.55 37.50 3.53
N VAL A 496 32.42 37.21 4.18
CA VAL A 496 32.24 35.96 4.96
C VAL A 496 32.40 34.74 4.06
N ILE A 497 31.87 34.77 2.83
CA ILE A 497 32.02 33.71 1.83
C ILE A 497 33.49 33.51 1.42
N GLU A 498 34.25 34.60 1.26
CA GLU A 498 35.66 34.55 0.86
C GLU A 498 36.53 33.83 1.91
N TYR A 499 36.28 34.10 3.19
CA TYR A 499 37.00 33.44 4.29
C TYR A 499 36.42 32.06 4.65
N GLY A 500 35.14 31.82 4.37
CA GLY A 500 34.47 30.53 4.45
C GLY A 500 34.49 29.90 5.84
N GLU A 501 34.55 28.56 5.88
CA GLU A 501 34.50 27.77 7.12
C GLU A 501 35.63 28.14 8.11
N TYR A 502 36.83 28.48 7.63
CA TYR A 502 37.95 28.86 8.51
C TYR A 502 37.64 30.07 9.39
N PHE A 503 36.90 31.05 8.85
CA PHE A 503 36.43 32.19 9.65
C PHE A 503 35.34 31.76 10.63
N LEU A 504 34.36 30.99 10.16
CA LEU A 504 33.21 30.57 10.96
C LEU A 504 33.59 29.66 12.15
N GLU A 505 34.60 28.80 11.99
CA GLU A 505 35.16 27.94 13.05
C GLU A 505 35.76 28.73 14.22
N ASN A 506 36.13 30.00 14.00
CA ASN A 506 36.69 30.88 15.04
C ASN A 506 35.62 31.73 15.76
N ILE A 507 34.34 31.56 15.40
CA ILE A 507 33.21 32.13 16.12
C ILE A 507 32.85 31.16 17.24
N LYS A 508 33.10 31.57 18.48
CA LYS A 508 32.75 30.81 19.68
C LYS A 508 31.48 31.35 20.29
N LEU A 509 30.66 30.45 20.81
CA LEU A 509 29.43 30.78 21.52
C LEU A 509 29.55 30.39 22.98
N TYR A 510 29.10 31.26 23.87
CA TYR A 510 28.96 30.98 25.29
C TYR A 510 27.50 31.10 25.68
N VAL A 511 27.01 30.16 26.49
CA VAL A 511 25.68 30.21 27.09
C VAL A 511 25.83 30.17 28.60
N ASN A 512 25.35 31.22 29.29
CA ASN A 512 25.47 31.36 30.74
C ASN A 512 26.89 31.09 31.24
N GLU A 513 27.89 31.78 30.65
CA GLU A 513 29.32 31.65 30.94
C GLU A 513 29.98 30.32 30.49
N ASN A 514 29.23 29.39 29.89
CA ASN A 514 29.78 28.11 29.42
C ASN A 514 30.05 28.16 27.91
N GLU A 515 31.31 27.92 27.52
CA GLU A 515 31.71 27.76 26.12
C GLU A 515 31.03 26.55 25.50
N LEU A 516 30.45 26.73 24.31
CA LEU A 516 29.92 25.64 23.50
C LEU A 516 30.88 25.28 22.37
N GLU A 517 30.94 23.99 22.07
CA GLU A 517 31.69 23.47 20.94
C GLU A 517 30.84 23.58 19.67
N LEU A 518 31.43 24.17 18.62
CA LEU A 518 30.81 24.21 17.30
C LEU A 518 30.81 22.80 16.72
N GLU A 519 29.63 22.25 16.53
CA GLU A 519 29.46 20.89 16.01
C GLU A 519 29.39 20.89 14.48
N LEU A 520 28.68 21.88 13.91
CA LEU A 520 28.35 21.89 12.50
C LEU A 520 28.19 23.31 11.97
N ILE A 521 28.61 23.51 10.71
CA ILE A 521 28.35 24.70 9.91
C ILE A 521 27.48 24.24 8.73
N GLU A 522 26.24 24.71 8.64
CA GLU A 522 25.33 24.42 7.52
C GLU A 522 25.10 25.67 6.66
N PRO A 523 25.28 25.61 5.33
CA PRO A 523 24.92 26.73 4.45
C PRO A 523 23.40 26.89 4.36
N ILE A 524 22.91 28.10 4.58
CA ILE A 524 21.51 28.49 4.49
C ILE A 524 21.30 29.34 3.24
N ILE A 525 20.52 28.77 2.33
CA ILE A 525 19.98 29.47 1.17
C ILE A 525 18.54 29.80 1.52
N ALA A 526 18.30 31.05 1.88
CA ALA A 526 16.97 31.60 2.07
C ALA A 526 16.27 31.74 0.71
N TYR A 527 14.95 31.91 0.79
CA TYR A 527 14.11 32.00 -0.40
C TYR A 527 13.50 33.39 -0.49
N ASP A 528 14.34 34.39 -0.76
CA ASP A 528 13.90 35.69 -1.25
C ASP A 528 13.80 35.68 -2.79
N GLU A 529 13.73 36.86 -3.44
CA GLU A 529 13.60 36.95 -4.90
C GLU A 529 14.83 36.42 -5.67
N GLU A 530 15.98 36.23 -5.01
CA GLU A 530 17.25 35.79 -5.57
C GLU A 530 17.86 34.65 -4.73
N PRO A 531 17.74 33.37 -5.12
CA PRO A 531 18.26 32.26 -4.32
C PRO A 531 19.79 32.21 -4.40
N ASP A 532 20.46 32.91 -3.51
CA ASP A 532 21.89 32.90 -3.26
C ASP A 532 22.19 32.31 -1.87
N LEU A 533 23.46 32.31 -1.46
CA LEU A 533 23.81 31.88 -0.11
C LEU A 533 23.55 33.07 0.81
N ASP A 534 22.48 33.01 1.59
CA ASP A 534 22.06 34.09 2.49
C ASP A 534 22.77 34.06 3.84
N ALA A 535 23.02 32.86 4.38
CA ALA A 535 23.63 32.69 5.68
C ALA A 535 24.36 31.35 5.85
N TYR A 536 25.06 31.21 6.98
CA TYR A 536 25.56 29.95 7.53
C TYR A 536 24.92 29.74 8.90
N GLU A 537 24.31 28.59 9.13
CA GLU A 537 23.88 28.15 10.45
C GLU A 537 25.04 27.48 11.17
N LEU A 538 25.46 28.05 12.30
CA LEU A 538 26.46 27.48 13.18
C LEU A 538 25.72 26.81 14.33
N VAL A 539 25.82 25.48 14.42
CA VAL A 539 25.13 24.67 15.41
C VAL A 539 26.09 24.29 16.53
N TYR A 540 25.68 24.61 17.76
CA TYR A 540 26.40 24.32 18.98
C TYR A 540 25.53 23.41 19.84
N LEU A 541 26.01 22.21 20.14
CA LEU A 541 25.32 21.33 21.07
C LEU A 541 25.36 21.97 22.47
N VAL A 542 24.23 21.94 23.17
CA VAL A 542 24.14 22.51 24.52
C VAL A 542 23.67 21.45 25.49
N ASP A 543 24.30 21.40 26.66
CA ASP A 543 23.76 20.67 27.78
C ASP A 543 22.55 21.44 28.31
N GLU A 544 21.36 20.84 28.28
CA GLU A 544 20.11 21.49 28.73
C GLU A 544 20.24 22.06 30.15
N ARG A 545 21.10 21.50 31.00
CA ARG A 545 21.34 21.98 32.37
C ARG A 545 21.96 23.38 32.43
N ILE A 546 22.60 23.80 31.34
CA ILE A 546 23.16 25.14 31.19
C ILE A 546 22.05 26.13 30.84
N LEU A 547 20.94 25.68 30.26
CA LEU A 547 19.81 26.53 29.90
C LEU A 547 18.96 26.87 31.14
N GLY A 548 18.67 28.15 31.31
CA GLY A 548 17.78 28.68 32.34
C GLY A 548 16.52 29.32 31.76
N GLU A 549 15.66 29.85 32.63
CA GLU A 549 14.51 30.69 32.21
C GLU A 549 14.98 31.97 31.49
N GLU A 550 16.11 32.50 31.92
CA GLU A 550 16.85 33.58 31.25
C GLU A 550 18.22 33.04 30.84
N ASN A 551 18.58 33.22 29.58
CA ASN A 551 19.86 32.78 29.03
C ASN A 551 20.66 33.99 28.54
N LEU A 552 21.87 34.15 29.04
CA LEU A 552 22.87 35.05 28.49
C LEU A 552 23.63 34.30 27.39
N ILE A 553 23.62 34.84 26.18
CA ILE A 553 24.40 34.31 25.06
C ILE A 553 25.46 35.34 24.70
N GLU A 554 26.71 34.91 24.71
CA GLU A 554 27.86 35.73 24.36
C GLU A 554 28.55 35.11 23.15
N VAL A 555 29.06 35.95 22.26
CA VAL A 555 29.77 35.53 21.05
C VAL A 555 31.17 36.09 21.12
N GLU A 556 32.17 35.22 20.99
CA GLU A 556 33.58 35.56 20.99
C GLU A 556 34.20 35.26 19.62
N TRP A 557 35.13 36.11 19.22
CA TRP A 557 36.05 35.81 18.12
C TRP A 557 37.38 35.29 18.70
N SER A 558 37.74 34.04 18.38
CA SER A 558 38.97 33.40 18.89
C SER A 558 40.12 33.34 17.89
N GLY A 559 39.96 33.91 16.70
CA GLY A 559 41.00 33.93 15.66
C GLY A 559 41.93 35.15 15.73
N ASP A 560 42.85 35.24 14.77
CA ASP A 560 43.76 36.40 14.66
C ASP A 560 42.97 37.69 14.41
N ALA A 561 43.34 38.78 15.10
CA ALA A 561 42.65 40.07 14.98
C ALA A 561 42.68 40.68 13.57
N GLU A 562 43.70 40.35 12.77
CA GLU A 562 43.82 40.79 11.37
C GLU A 562 42.89 40.00 10.42
N MET A 563 42.37 38.86 10.87
CA MET A 563 41.44 38.00 10.13
C MET A 563 39.98 38.22 10.54
N PHE A 564 39.75 39.07 11.54
CA PHE A 564 38.40 39.45 11.95
C PHE A 564 37.73 40.27 10.84
N VAL A 565 36.58 39.79 10.38
CA VAL A 565 35.69 40.55 9.48
C VAL A 565 34.40 40.86 10.21
N GLU A 566 33.82 42.02 9.91
CA GLU A 566 32.50 42.39 10.43
C GLU A 566 31.43 41.44 9.83
N TYR A 567 30.57 40.89 10.68
CA TYR A 567 29.51 39.96 10.29
C TYR A 567 28.22 40.24 11.07
N ASN A 568 27.09 39.82 10.50
CA ASN A 568 25.77 39.98 11.10
C ASN A 568 25.22 38.62 11.54
N ILE A 569 24.72 38.54 12.77
CA ILE A 569 23.92 37.42 13.24
C ILE A 569 22.45 37.77 12.96
N MET A 570 21.85 37.06 12.01
CA MET A 570 20.49 37.30 11.52
C MET A 570 19.44 36.55 12.33
N GLY A 571 19.84 35.47 13.00
CA GLY A 571 18.95 34.60 13.74
C GLY A 571 19.67 33.89 14.87
N LEU A 572 18.92 33.59 15.92
CA LEU A 572 19.33 32.79 17.06
C LEU A 572 18.21 31.79 17.35
N MET A 573 18.56 30.52 17.47
CA MET A 573 17.64 29.44 17.81
C MET A 573 18.15 28.71 19.04
N ILE A 574 17.24 28.43 19.98
CA ILE A 574 17.51 27.59 21.15
C ILE A 574 16.50 26.45 21.08
N SER A 575 17.00 25.23 20.93
CA SER A 575 16.22 24.00 21.00
C SER A 575 16.56 23.28 22.29
N THR A 576 15.55 23.01 23.11
CA THR A 576 15.71 22.25 24.37
C THR A 576 15.69 20.73 24.15
N GLY A 577 15.54 20.26 22.91
CA GLY A 577 15.19 18.85 22.67
C GLY A 577 13.75 18.53 23.11
N GLY A 578 13.27 17.33 22.80
CA GLY A 578 11.91 16.89 23.14
C GLY A 578 11.67 16.89 24.65
N ILE A 579 10.59 17.56 25.08
CA ILE A 579 10.12 17.68 26.47
C ILE A 579 9.95 16.28 27.10
N ASN A 580 10.81 15.90 28.04
CA ASN A 580 10.50 14.87 29.04
C ASN A 580 10.04 15.56 30.34
N GLU A 581 8.80 16.05 30.36
CA GLU A 581 8.09 16.30 31.63
C GLU A 581 7.52 14.97 32.13
N LEU A 582 8.38 14.11 32.70
CA LEU A 582 7.95 13.12 33.66
C LEU A 582 8.87 13.24 34.88
N GLU A 583 8.26 13.62 36.01
CA GLU A 583 8.89 13.79 37.31
C GLU A 583 9.78 12.59 37.72
N PRO A 584 10.86 12.81 38.49
CA PRO A 584 11.90 11.83 38.70
C PRO A 584 11.48 10.77 39.72
N GLU A 585 11.27 9.53 39.27
CA GLU A 585 11.54 8.35 40.09
C GLU A 585 12.70 7.55 39.48
N LEU A 586 13.80 7.51 40.22
CA LEU A 586 15.03 6.73 39.98
C LEU A 586 14.75 5.29 39.50
N ILE A 587 14.99 4.96 38.23
CA ILE A 587 15.21 3.56 37.79
C ILE A 587 16.25 3.48 36.65
N GLU A 588 17.07 2.44 36.76
CA GLU A 588 18.24 2.01 36.00
C GLU A 588 18.05 1.88 34.48
N VAL A 589 19.18 1.99 33.76
CA VAL A 589 19.38 1.74 32.33
C VAL A 589 18.61 0.49 31.85
N VAL A 590 17.63 0.68 30.95
CA VAL A 590 16.92 -0.43 30.30
C VAL A 590 17.66 -0.79 29.01
N GLU A 591 18.40 -1.89 29.04
CA GLU A 591 18.86 -2.60 27.84
C GLU A 591 17.64 -3.02 27.00
N GLU A 592 17.77 -3.00 25.66
CA GLU A 592 16.74 -3.53 24.75
C GLU A 592 16.26 -4.92 25.22
N GLN A 593 14.95 -5.05 25.36
CA GLN A 593 14.32 -6.26 25.86
C GLN A 593 14.61 -7.44 24.91
N THR A 594 15.31 -8.46 25.38
CA THR A 594 15.68 -9.60 24.53
C THR A 594 14.44 -10.43 24.16
N LEU A 595 14.48 -11.18 23.05
CA LEU A 595 13.38 -12.08 22.67
C LEU A 595 12.98 -13.05 23.80
N PHE A 596 13.93 -13.45 24.65
CA PHE A 596 13.65 -14.27 25.82
C PHE A 596 12.80 -13.53 26.87
N ASP A 597 13.09 -12.25 27.09
CA ASP A 597 12.40 -11.41 28.07
C ASP A 597 10.96 -11.14 27.60
N LEU A 598 10.81 -10.83 26.31
CA LEU A 598 9.52 -10.66 25.67
C LEU A 598 8.68 -11.94 25.72
N LEU A 599 9.25 -13.11 25.37
CA LEU A 599 8.52 -14.39 25.48
C LEU A 599 8.14 -14.73 26.92
N ARG A 600 8.99 -14.38 27.89
CA ARG A 600 8.73 -14.58 29.32
C ARG A 600 7.58 -13.72 29.82
N GLU A 601 7.44 -12.50 29.34
CA GLU A 601 6.30 -11.62 29.67
C GLU A 601 4.96 -12.11 29.14
N TYR A 602 4.96 -12.92 28.07
CA TYR A 602 3.74 -13.52 27.53
C TYR A 602 3.32 -14.82 28.25
N VAL A 603 4.15 -15.36 29.16
CA VAL A 603 3.79 -16.57 29.93
C VAL A 603 2.55 -16.38 30.82
N PRO A 604 2.40 -15.29 31.59
CA PRO A 604 1.16 -15.00 32.32
C PRO A 604 -0.06 -14.92 31.39
N ILE A 605 0.06 -14.23 30.26
CA ILE A 605 -1.02 -14.06 29.28
C ILE A 605 -1.46 -15.41 28.71
N TYR A 606 -0.51 -16.29 28.37
CA TYR A 606 -0.80 -17.67 27.97
C TYR A 606 -1.57 -18.43 29.07
N ASN A 607 -1.11 -18.35 30.31
CA ASN A 607 -1.70 -19.07 31.44
C ASN A 607 -3.11 -18.61 31.80
N GLU A 608 -3.40 -17.30 31.67
CA GLU A 608 -4.74 -16.73 31.82
C GLU A 608 -5.71 -17.26 30.75
N ASN A 609 -5.19 -17.52 29.55
CA ASN A 609 -5.98 -18.01 28.42
C ASN A 609 -5.91 -19.53 28.22
N ALA A 610 -5.18 -20.26 29.08
CA ALA A 610 -4.94 -21.70 28.92
C ALA A 610 -6.23 -22.53 28.90
N ASP A 611 -7.28 -22.06 29.60
CA ASP A 611 -8.59 -22.74 29.62
C ASP A 611 -9.40 -22.53 28.34
N ASN A 612 -9.09 -21.52 27.54
CA ASN A 612 -9.71 -21.23 26.25
C ASN A 612 -9.01 -21.94 25.08
N LEU A 613 -7.90 -22.64 25.35
CA LEU A 613 -7.17 -23.36 24.32
C LEU A 613 -8.01 -24.50 23.73
N PRO A 614 -8.03 -24.66 22.39
CA PRO A 614 -8.66 -25.80 21.75
C PRO A 614 -8.18 -27.13 22.35
N GLY A 615 -9.09 -28.10 22.51
CA GLY A 615 -8.81 -29.36 23.23
C GLY A 615 -7.61 -30.17 22.70
N PHE A 616 -7.23 -29.99 21.43
CA PHE A 616 -6.03 -30.63 20.87
C PHE A 616 -4.73 -29.98 21.36
N ILE A 617 -4.69 -28.65 21.57
CA ILE A 617 -3.55 -27.92 22.14
C ILE A 617 -3.39 -28.32 23.61
N LYS A 618 -4.48 -28.39 24.39
CA LYS A 618 -4.44 -28.88 25.78
C LYS A 618 -3.88 -30.30 25.90
N ARG A 619 -4.10 -31.15 24.90
CA ARG A 619 -3.59 -32.53 24.87
C ARG A 619 -2.09 -32.58 24.54
N ILE A 620 -1.56 -31.61 23.78
CA ILE A 620 -0.14 -31.51 23.42
C ILE A 620 0.64 -30.78 24.50
N ALA A 621 0.09 -29.70 25.06
CA ALA A 621 0.71 -28.88 26.11
C ALA A 621 0.38 -29.38 27.53
N GLY A 622 -0.20 -30.57 27.69
CA GLY A 622 -0.73 -31.06 28.96
C GLY A 622 0.30 -31.13 30.09
N ASN A 623 1.11 -32.18 30.13
CA ASN A 623 2.20 -32.36 31.10
C ASN A 623 3.50 -32.68 30.33
N GLU A 624 4.14 -31.64 29.80
CA GLU A 624 5.33 -31.76 28.95
C GLU A 624 6.51 -30.95 29.48
N ARG A 625 7.73 -31.44 29.16
CA ARG A 625 9.00 -30.76 29.36
C ARG A 625 9.58 -30.51 27.97
N ILE A 626 9.65 -29.26 27.54
CA ILE A 626 9.91 -28.85 26.17
C ILE A 626 11.26 -28.16 26.11
N ASP A 627 12.15 -28.66 25.26
CA ASP A 627 13.32 -27.91 24.79
C ASP A 627 12.94 -27.16 23.52
N LEU A 628 12.88 -25.84 23.57
CA LEU A 628 12.62 -24.96 22.42
C LEU A 628 13.92 -24.32 21.93
N GLU A 629 14.24 -24.50 20.66
CA GLU A 629 15.37 -23.85 19.98
C GLU A 629 14.83 -22.84 18.95
N ILE A 630 15.20 -21.57 19.09
CA ILE A 630 14.84 -20.48 18.19
C ILE A 630 16.11 -19.99 17.49
N THR A 631 16.15 -20.06 16.16
CA THR A 631 17.21 -19.44 15.36
C THR A 631 16.93 -17.95 15.26
N LEU A 632 17.82 -17.13 15.84
CA LEU A 632 17.77 -15.67 15.81
C LEU A 632 18.22 -15.15 14.44
N GLU A 633 17.88 -13.90 14.13
CA GLU A 633 18.23 -13.25 12.85
C GLU A 633 19.75 -13.20 12.62
N ASN A 634 20.53 -13.10 13.69
CA ASN A 634 21.99 -13.15 13.66
C ASN A 634 22.58 -14.58 13.58
N GLU A 635 21.76 -15.57 13.24
CA GLU A 635 22.08 -16.99 13.15
C GLU A 635 22.43 -17.69 14.49
N SER A 636 22.44 -16.96 15.62
CA SER A 636 22.63 -17.57 16.93
C SER A 636 21.38 -18.32 17.40
N ILE A 637 21.53 -19.27 18.33
CA ILE A 637 20.42 -20.12 18.80
C ILE A 637 20.03 -19.73 20.22
N LEU A 638 18.83 -19.17 20.37
CA LEU A 638 18.19 -19.01 21.67
C LEU A 638 17.55 -20.34 22.08
N THR A 639 18.01 -20.91 23.18
CA THR A 639 17.42 -22.13 23.75
C THR A 639 16.60 -21.81 24.99
N ILE A 640 15.41 -22.40 25.08
CA ILE A 640 14.42 -22.14 26.13
C ILE A 640 13.86 -23.48 26.64
N GLY A 641 13.86 -23.67 27.95
CA GLY A 641 13.19 -24.79 28.62
C GLY A 641 11.79 -24.37 29.06
N VAL A 642 10.78 -25.17 28.72
CA VAL A 642 9.38 -24.92 29.12
C VAL A 642 8.81 -26.17 29.77
N VAL A 643 8.28 -26.05 30.99
CA VAL A 643 7.50 -27.11 31.65
C VAL A 643 6.06 -26.70 31.71
N THR A 644 5.19 -27.59 31.26
CA THR A 644 3.75 -27.43 31.40
C THR A 644 3.14 -28.47 32.33
N GLU A 645 2.15 -28.04 33.09
CA GLU A 645 1.27 -28.90 33.89
C GLU A 645 -0.19 -28.52 33.65
N ASN A 646 -1.02 -29.50 33.31
CA ASN A 646 -2.43 -29.32 32.92
C ASN A 646 -2.66 -28.23 31.85
N GLY A 647 -1.72 -28.07 30.90
CA GLY A 647 -1.85 -27.07 29.83
C GLY A 647 -1.39 -25.66 30.22
N ARG A 648 -0.81 -25.46 31.41
CA ARG A 648 -0.26 -24.19 31.88
C ARG A 648 1.25 -24.29 31.99
N ILE A 649 1.97 -23.21 31.66
CA ILE A 649 3.42 -23.12 31.83
C ILE A 649 3.71 -22.90 33.32
N VAL A 650 4.40 -23.85 33.94
CA VAL A 650 4.85 -23.80 35.34
C VAL A 650 6.34 -23.50 35.47
N GLU A 651 7.11 -23.68 34.39
CA GLU A 651 8.53 -23.32 34.31
C GLU A 651 8.84 -22.76 32.92
N PHE A 652 9.57 -21.64 32.86
CA PHE A 652 10.06 -21.03 31.64
C PHE A 652 11.46 -20.48 31.91
N SER A 653 12.49 -21.08 31.31
CA SER A 653 13.89 -20.80 31.65
C SER A 653 14.79 -20.74 30.42
N LYS A 654 15.88 -19.96 30.50
CA LYS A 654 16.88 -19.87 29.44
C LYS A 654 17.79 -21.10 29.51
N GLY A 655 18.07 -21.71 28.36
CA GLY A 655 18.85 -22.94 28.26
C GLY A 655 17.99 -24.20 28.10
N LYS A 656 18.65 -25.37 28.03
CA LYS A 656 17.98 -26.68 27.89
C LYS A 656 17.45 -27.17 29.21
N ILE A 657 16.34 -27.90 29.17
CA ILE A 657 15.79 -28.58 30.33
C ILE A 657 16.29 -30.02 30.42
N SER A 658 16.44 -30.53 31.65
CA SER A 658 16.73 -31.94 31.87
C SER A 658 15.52 -32.82 31.58
N GLU A 659 15.78 -33.96 30.94
CA GLU A 659 14.77 -34.97 30.58
C GLU A 659 13.59 -34.38 29.77
N PRO A 660 13.85 -33.71 28.63
CA PRO A 660 12.78 -33.19 27.79
C PRO A 660 11.91 -34.35 27.32
N THR A 661 10.60 -34.15 27.32
CA THR A 661 9.63 -35.06 26.71
C THR A 661 9.32 -34.65 25.26
N MET A 662 9.63 -33.40 24.91
CA MET A 662 9.49 -32.84 23.57
C MET A 662 10.63 -31.87 23.24
N ARG A 663 10.99 -31.79 21.97
CA ARG A 663 11.85 -30.75 21.39
C ARG A 663 11.07 -30.00 20.32
N ALA A 664 11.26 -28.68 20.27
CA ALA A 664 10.63 -27.80 19.29
C ALA A 664 11.67 -26.86 18.66
N TRP A 665 11.45 -26.50 17.40
CA TRP A 665 12.33 -25.62 16.62
C TRP A 665 11.52 -24.59 15.85
N THR A 666 11.99 -23.35 15.83
CA THR A 666 11.41 -22.25 15.03
C THR A 666 12.44 -21.14 14.77
N SER A 667 12.04 -20.03 14.15
CA SER A 667 12.87 -18.83 13.96
C SER A 667 12.34 -17.62 14.71
N GLU A 668 13.19 -16.62 14.91
CA GLU A 668 12.84 -15.35 15.56
C GLU A 668 11.70 -14.62 14.84
N ASP A 669 11.73 -14.55 13.51
CA ASP A 669 10.64 -13.99 12.70
C ASP A 669 9.29 -14.66 13.01
N VAL A 670 9.28 -15.99 13.11
CA VAL A 670 8.05 -16.77 13.38
C VAL A 670 7.57 -16.52 14.81
N ALA A 671 8.48 -16.47 15.78
CA ALA A 671 8.17 -16.16 17.18
C ALA A 671 7.59 -14.75 17.32
N ARG A 672 8.25 -13.73 16.77
CA ARG A 672 7.81 -12.33 16.80
C ARG A 672 6.50 -12.12 16.04
N ARG A 673 6.32 -12.77 14.89
CA ARG A 673 5.06 -12.73 14.13
C ARG A 673 3.90 -13.34 14.91
N ILE A 674 4.11 -14.36 15.73
CA ILE A 674 3.07 -14.92 16.60
C ILE A 674 2.76 -13.95 17.74
N ILE A 675 3.78 -13.38 18.37
CA ILE A 675 3.63 -12.47 19.52
C ILE A 675 2.92 -11.17 19.12
N ASN A 676 3.26 -10.62 17.97
CA ASN A 676 2.74 -9.34 17.47
C ASN A 676 1.44 -9.49 16.65
N SER A 677 0.89 -10.70 16.56
CA SER A 677 -0.34 -10.94 15.80
C SER A 677 -1.56 -10.53 16.62
N GLU A 678 -2.58 -9.97 15.95
CA GLU A 678 -3.90 -9.75 16.54
C GLU A 678 -4.61 -11.08 16.90
N ASP A 679 -4.23 -12.19 16.25
CA ASP A 679 -4.65 -13.56 16.58
C ASP A 679 -3.43 -14.51 16.66
N PRO A 680 -2.72 -14.51 17.81
CA PRO A 680 -1.54 -15.35 18.04
C PRO A 680 -1.82 -16.84 17.92
N VAL A 681 -3.04 -17.27 18.26
CA VAL A 681 -3.44 -18.69 18.25
C VAL A 681 -3.56 -19.19 16.81
N SER A 682 -4.31 -18.49 15.97
CA SER A 682 -4.43 -18.83 14.54
C SER A 682 -3.08 -18.76 13.82
N THR A 683 -2.31 -17.72 14.12
CA THR A 683 -0.96 -17.50 13.55
C THR A 683 -0.02 -18.65 13.93
N GLY A 684 0.00 -19.06 15.20
CA GLY A 684 0.81 -20.18 15.67
C GLY A 684 0.38 -21.53 15.08
N VAL A 685 -0.95 -21.76 14.96
CA VAL A 685 -1.49 -22.97 14.31
C VAL A 685 -1.10 -23.04 12.83
N ASN A 686 -1.12 -21.91 12.13
CA ASN A 686 -0.72 -21.84 10.72
C ASN A 686 0.78 -22.09 10.55
N ALA A 687 1.64 -21.51 11.41
CA ALA A 687 3.07 -21.79 11.42
C ALA A 687 3.39 -23.28 11.66
N LEU A 688 2.62 -23.95 12.54
CA LEU A 688 2.68 -25.40 12.73
C LEU A 688 2.25 -26.18 11.48
N LYS A 689 1.16 -25.78 10.81
CA LYS A 689 0.67 -26.42 9.57
C LYS A 689 1.65 -26.28 8.41
N MET A 690 2.34 -25.15 8.32
CA MET A 690 3.30 -24.83 7.27
C MET A 690 4.69 -25.44 7.52
N GLY A 691 4.92 -26.04 8.70
CA GLY A 691 6.20 -26.67 9.06
C GLY A 691 7.29 -25.69 9.48
N GLU A 692 6.90 -24.46 9.79
CA GLU A 692 7.76 -23.38 10.30
C GLU A 692 8.04 -23.54 11.80
N ILE A 693 7.12 -24.20 12.52
CA ILE A 693 7.35 -24.77 13.84
C ILE A 693 7.46 -26.29 13.69
N ARG A 694 8.61 -26.84 14.07
CA ARG A 694 8.87 -28.28 14.02
C ARG A 694 8.95 -28.83 15.44
N TYR A 695 8.55 -30.09 15.65
CA TYR A 695 8.65 -30.72 16.97
C TYR A 695 8.89 -32.23 16.90
N SER A 696 9.46 -32.79 17.97
CA SER A 696 9.74 -34.23 18.11
C SER A 696 9.63 -34.69 19.56
N GLY A 697 9.03 -35.85 19.80
CA GLY A 697 8.92 -36.45 21.14
C GLY A 697 10.18 -37.23 21.54
N VAL A 698 10.55 -37.20 22.82
CA VAL A 698 11.75 -37.85 23.36
C VAL A 698 11.35 -39.02 24.27
N GLY A 699 11.82 -40.24 23.98
CA GLY A 699 11.68 -41.45 24.82
C GLY A 699 10.79 -42.59 24.29
N PHE A 700 11.19 -43.85 24.58
CA PHE A 700 10.65 -45.10 23.98
C PHE A 700 9.19 -45.46 24.37
N ARG A 701 8.58 -44.80 25.38
CA ARG A 701 7.19 -45.04 25.80
C ARG A 701 6.18 -43.95 25.39
N ARG A 702 6.59 -42.91 24.64
CA ARG A 702 5.68 -41.84 24.15
C ARG A 702 5.54 -41.76 22.63
N THR A 703 6.20 -42.65 21.87
CA THR A 703 6.08 -42.77 20.40
C THR A 703 4.64 -43.07 19.93
N LEU A 704 3.77 -43.60 20.81
CA LEU A 704 2.35 -43.86 20.52
C LEU A 704 1.46 -42.59 20.50
N ARG A 705 1.87 -41.47 21.12
CA ARG A 705 1.12 -40.19 21.06
C ARG A 705 1.37 -39.41 19.77
N VAL A 706 2.53 -39.61 19.14
CA VAL A 706 2.89 -38.96 17.86
C VAL A 706 2.15 -39.61 16.68
N PHE A 707 1.78 -40.89 16.78
CA PHE A 707 1.01 -41.59 15.73
C PHE A 707 -0.43 -41.07 15.57
N ALA A 708 -1.01 -40.48 16.63
CA ALA A 708 -2.35 -39.88 16.60
C ALA A 708 -2.42 -38.60 15.75
N VAL A 709 -1.30 -37.90 15.54
CA VAL A 709 -1.26 -36.68 14.71
C VAL A 709 -1.29 -37.02 13.22
N LYS A 710 -0.70 -38.16 12.79
CA LYS A 710 -0.79 -38.62 11.40
C LYS A 710 -2.13 -39.26 11.02
N ILE A 711 -2.91 -39.77 11.97
CA ILE A 711 -4.23 -40.38 11.70
C ILE A 711 -5.36 -39.33 11.67
N VAL A 712 -5.23 -38.21 12.37
CA VAL A 712 -6.28 -37.16 12.42
C VAL A 712 -6.28 -36.23 11.21
N ILE A 713 -5.18 -36.20 10.43
CA ILE A 713 -5.12 -35.52 9.12
C ILE A 713 -6.10 -36.13 8.10
N LYS A 714 -6.65 -37.33 8.35
CA LYS A 714 -7.70 -37.94 7.53
C LYS A 714 -9.13 -37.75 8.04
N VAL A 715 -9.36 -37.18 9.23
CA VAL A 715 -10.71 -37.03 9.81
C VAL A 715 -11.16 -35.55 9.90
N TYR A 716 -10.23 -34.60 9.72
CA TYR A 716 -10.58 -33.16 9.66
C TYR A 716 -11.21 -32.70 8.34
N ARG A 717 -11.52 -33.62 7.41
CA ARG A 717 -12.32 -33.34 6.21
C ARG A 717 -13.83 -33.62 6.38
N VAL A 718 -14.31 -33.91 7.60
CA VAL A 718 -15.70 -34.34 7.82
C VAL A 718 -16.44 -33.55 8.94
N VAL A 719 -15.79 -32.67 9.70
CA VAL A 719 -16.44 -31.99 10.85
C VAL A 719 -16.71 -30.48 10.64
N GLU A 720 -16.21 -29.87 9.56
CA GLU A 720 -16.60 -28.50 9.15
C GLU A 720 -17.96 -28.43 8.42
N VAL A 721 -18.74 -29.52 8.38
CA VAL A 721 -20.07 -29.58 7.74
C VAL A 721 -21.21 -29.67 8.76
N ILE A 722 -20.95 -29.65 10.07
CA ILE A 722 -22.02 -29.73 11.11
C ILE A 722 -21.98 -28.58 12.13
N GLY A 723 -21.00 -27.67 12.07
CA GLY A 723 -20.89 -26.52 12.98
C GLY A 723 -21.82 -25.34 12.68
N ASP A 724 -22.12 -25.07 11.40
CA ASP A 724 -22.96 -23.93 10.98
C ASP A 724 -24.45 -24.28 10.85
N LEU A 725 -24.90 -25.39 11.46
CA LEU A 725 -26.31 -25.78 11.49
C LEU A 725 -26.97 -25.66 12.88
N PHE A 726 -26.21 -25.33 13.93
CA PHE A 726 -26.75 -24.91 15.24
C PHE A 726 -25.74 -23.99 15.94
N GLY A 727 -25.88 -22.68 15.75
CA GLY A 727 -25.11 -21.63 16.43
C GLY A 727 -25.33 -20.28 15.77
#